data_AF-A0A6M0SUE3-F1
#
_entry.id   AF-A0A6M0SUE3-F1
#
_cell.length_a   1.000
_cell.length_b   1.000
_cell.length_c   1.000
_cell.angle_alpha   90.00
_cell.angle_beta   90.00
_cell.angle_gamma   90.00
#
_symmetry.space_group_name_H-M   'P 1'
#
loop_
_entity.id
_entity.type
_entity.pdbx_description
1 polymer ?
#
loop_
_entity_poly.entity_id
_entity_poly.type
_entity_poly.pdbx_seq_one_letter_code
_entity_poly.pdbx_strand_id
1 'polypeptide(L)'
;MIQELQTGILDINNKYTVDFNCKQLDDIILKIIVYDKSLPADLSDYNCRLKAFKADQVPLIQNTNITIKENIIEIKASKQLTTTAGAVKAELQFINKTTLEKKSTFYINIEVVSSVLDVDGVISTPTCTILEEIDNKLDQIENIKLDIIEAVKVKNDLNLSKTDANNINNTLKITITNADNKKKEVETVINNASNKIKEVQDSTNTANSTKQAVDNSVVQANASKQALDTSKLSADNTKKEVDNSIKIADEKIEIIKNLDPEHVIEDVKNLKTKVLENTLTSITTDNTLTKLDNSENGFVHNMQIRGRTLQNVFSSKYKFPLVEFNKTVSGLMYLQSIEGNFVIDKTKTYTLISTINMKSASENWGLNLKYYDSNNKDQYLTLYSSLKGSGITHITKVINFGVLDINRFELIGVSSSSNGGDYNFIWENLMILEGDWSSKEIPPYFEGIKSVGEAEGNKISILTCGKNLVNLKKLKVTNNYNTEYTIISENEIVVKAINNDAYRMIEFELPTQLQRKQLKSSSTNIKESGNYDGAFGLYEGGKVIRFYASESNGNLNGIIRFKNIQLEEGTKDTSYEKYKEDKTEILTGNEPLRGLPNGVSDVVDFYKNELTRNVEKVVLKGDDSEKWNLGDTLTKCISFYTHLTNGVTYKPVLSDKFVFDLSSKDEEHIRQTTGGTSVIIFIEKSKLSTPDANGFKKLLKTWADAGTPLEVYYQRAEPKTEKLQIKDELQTFKDGYIQLDNAITPSTYLEYSTNIPSALGGLTKVVDKLVDDTGWIDLPLESGITIDSGLTPRYRKVNNQVFVDGSVKGIDSKNKVVGILPVGFRPTSNHYYSGFTNGFSPTAMTLASNGNISVQGNYGDQYTINNFAIICTNFMI
;
A
#
# COMPACT_ATOMS: atom_id res chain seq x y z
N MET A 1 -158.51 26.27 -86.59
CA MET A 1 -157.31 26.99 -87.12
C MET A 1 -156.91 28.03 -86.08
N ILE A 2 -155.64 28.45 -85.93
CA ILE A 2 -155.35 29.61 -85.06
C ILE A 2 -155.70 30.87 -85.84
N GLN A 3 -156.62 31.68 -85.31
CA GLN A 3 -157.07 32.94 -85.91
C GLN A 3 -156.76 34.10 -84.96
N GLU A 4 -155.88 35.02 -85.38
CA GLU A 4 -155.77 36.33 -84.73
C GLU A 4 -156.89 37.23 -85.22
N LEU A 5 -157.65 37.79 -84.28
CA LEU A 5 -158.79 38.64 -84.57
C LEU A 5 -158.39 40.10 -84.73
N GLN A 6 -159.30 40.91 -85.29
CA GLN A 6 -159.10 42.35 -85.42
C GLN A 6 -158.69 42.97 -84.07
N THR A 7 -157.81 43.96 -84.08
CA THR A 7 -157.35 44.61 -82.84
C THR A 7 -158.44 45.55 -82.32
N GLY A 8 -158.92 45.31 -81.10
CA GLY A 8 -159.87 46.18 -80.42
C GLY A 8 -159.17 47.36 -79.74
N ILE A 9 -159.88 48.49 -79.61
CA ILE A 9 -159.43 49.64 -78.82
C ILE A 9 -160.42 49.85 -77.68
N LEU A 10 -159.89 50.10 -76.49
CA LEU A 10 -160.65 50.25 -75.27
C LEU A 10 -160.10 51.41 -74.45
N ASP A 11 -160.97 52.28 -73.93
CA ASP A 11 -160.61 53.28 -72.93
C ASP A 11 -161.32 52.92 -71.62
N ILE A 12 -160.57 52.84 -70.51
CA ILE A 12 -161.01 52.38 -69.19
C ILE A 12 -162.20 53.20 -68.68
N ASN A 13 -162.33 54.44 -69.15
CA ASN A 13 -163.35 55.37 -68.70
C ASN A 13 -164.57 55.42 -69.64
N ASN A 14 -164.46 54.87 -70.85
CA ASN A 14 -165.57 54.80 -71.81
C ASN A 14 -166.05 53.36 -71.98
N LYS A 15 -167.32 53.12 -71.66
CA LYS A 15 -167.94 51.78 -71.69
C LYS A 15 -168.40 51.36 -73.09
N TYR A 16 -167.53 51.42 -74.09
CA TYR A 16 -167.84 50.83 -75.39
C TYR A 16 -167.62 49.32 -75.33
N THR A 17 -168.58 48.57 -75.87
CA THR A 17 -168.42 47.12 -76.06
C THR A 17 -167.53 46.86 -77.24
N VAL A 18 -166.55 45.97 -77.06
CA VAL A 18 -165.65 45.54 -78.13
C VAL A 18 -166.20 44.26 -78.72
N ASP A 19 -166.57 44.29 -80.00
CA ASP A 19 -167.20 43.17 -80.70
C ASP A 19 -166.20 42.46 -81.63
N PHE A 20 -166.19 41.14 -81.58
CA PHE A 20 -165.39 40.29 -82.45
C PHE A 20 -166.23 39.17 -83.07
N ASN A 21 -165.80 38.65 -84.21
CA ASN A 21 -166.44 37.50 -84.87
C ASN A 21 -165.38 36.44 -85.18
N CYS A 22 -165.70 35.17 -84.95
CA CYS A 22 -164.83 34.05 -85.31
C CYS A 22 -165.67 32.82 -85.67
N LYS A 23 -165.03 31.74 -86.13
CA LYS A 23 -165.71 30.46 -86.36
C LYS A 23 -165.58 29.52 -85.18
N GLN A 24 -166.56 28.66 -85.05
CA GLN A 24 -166.57 27.58 -84.08
C GLN A 24 -165.36 26.66 -84.31
N LEU A 25 -164.74 26.23 -83.21
CA LEU A 25 -163.52 25.39 -83.16
C LEU A 25 -162.22 26.10 -83.60
N ASP A 26 -162.23 27.42 -83.77
CA ASP A 26 -161.00 28.18 -83.97
C ASP A 26 -160.30 28.49 -82.64
N ASP A 27 -158.98 28.38 -82.66
CA ASP A 27 -158.12 28.84 -81.58
C ASP A 27 -157.90 30.34 -81.77
N ILE A 28 -158.44 31.19 -80.90
CA ILE A 28 -158.43 32.64 -81.15
C ILE A 28 -157.38 33.40 -80.35
N ILE A 29 -156.82 34.44 -80.97
CA ILE A 29 -155.98 35.45 -80.30
C ILE A 29 -156.73 36.79 -80.33
N LEU A 30 -156.97 37.35 -79.15
CA LEU A 30 -157.57 38.67 -78.96
C LEU A 30 -156.48 39.68 -78.68
N LYS A 31 -156.48 40.80 -79.40
CA LYS A 31 -155.55 41.89 -79.19
C LYS A 31 -156.31 43.18 -78.90
N ILE A 32 -156.02 43.82 -77.79
CA ILE A 32 -156.76 44.99 -77.30
C ILE A 32 -155.78 46.07 -76.87
N ILE A 33 -155.92 47.27 -77.40
CA ILE A 33 -155.17 48.45 -76.97
C ILE A 33 -156.00 49.19 -75.93
N VAL A 34 -155.40 49.50 -74.79
CA VAL A 34 -156.08 50.04 -73.61
C VAL A 34 -155.63 51.48 -73.35
N TYR A 35 -156.57 52.35 -73.04
CA TYR A 35 -156.36 53.76 -72.71
C TYR A 35 -156.96 54.10 -71.35
N ASP A 36 -156.42 55.06 -70.62
CA ASP A 36 -157.02 55.66 -69.43
C ASP A 36 -157.23 57.16 -69.68
N LYS A 37 -158.49 57.60 -69.83
CA LYS A 37 -158.87 58.99 -70.13
C LYS A 37 -158.18 59.48 -71.41
N SER A 38 -158.21 58.61 -72.42
CA SER A 38 -157.69 58.80 -73.78
C SER A 38 -156.16 58.90 -73.90
N LEU A 39 -155.39 58.56 -72.86
CA LEU A 39 -153.93 58.33 -72.90
C LEU A 39 -153.60 56.84 -72.76
N PRO A 40 -152.49 56.32 -73.32
CA PRO A 40 -152.12 54.91 -73.15
C PRO A 40 -152.12 54.49 -71.68
N ALA A 41 -152.86 53.44 -71.34
CA ALA A 41 -152.96 53.00 -69.94
C ALA A 41 -151.67 52.33 -69.47
N ASP A 42 -151.18 52.69 -68.29
CA ASP A 42 -150.08 51.99 -67.64
C ASP A 42 -150.60 50.72 -66.96
N LEU A 43 -150.15 49.58 -67.47
CA LEU A 43 -150.58 48.25 -67.06
C LEU A 43 -149.46 47.46 -66.37
N SER A 44 -148.30 48.07 -66.05
CA SER A 44 -147.12 47.37 -65.49
C SER A 44 -147.43 46.58 -64.21
N ASP A 45 -148.30 47.15 -63.39
CA ASP A 45 -148.60 46.65 -62.05
C ASP A 45 -149.85 45.78 -62.02
N TYR A 46 -150.40 45.44 -63.19
CA TYR A 46 -151.63 44.68 -63.28
C TYR A 46 -151.41 43.32 -63.94
N ASN A 47 -152.15 42.33 -63.43
CA ASN A 47 -152.41 41.07 -64.08
C ASN A 47 -153.81 41.12 -64.71
N CYS A 48 -153.97 40.47 -65.87
CA CYS A 48 -155.26 40.41 -66.56
C CYS A 48 -155.92 39.04 -66.42
N ARG A 49 -157.26 39.02 -66.41
CA ARG A 49 -158.08 37.81 -66.35
C ARG A 49 -159.26 37.93 -67.30
N LEU A 50 -159.43 36.97 -68.20
CA LEU A 50 -160.61 36.84 -69.06
C LEU A 50 -161.62 35.91 -68.39
N LYS A 51 -162.84 36.38 -68.19
CA LYS A 51 -164.00 35.58 -67.82
C LYS A 51 -164.96 35.57 -68.99
N ALA A 52 -165.56 34.45 -69.32
CA ALA A 52 -166.56 34.38 -70.38
C ALA A 52 -167.69 33.44 -70.01
N PHE A 53 -168.89 33.82 -70.41
CA PHE A 53 -170.05 32.95 -70.45
C PHE A 53 -170.33 32.61 -71.90
N LYS A 54 -170.19 31.32 -72.21
CA LYS A 54 -170.45 30.79 -73.54
C LYS A 54 -171.94 30.66 -73.79
N ALA A 55 -172.32 30.46 -75.05
CA ALA A 55 -173.72 30.39 -75.47
C ALA A 55 -174.51 29.24 -74.79
N ASP A 56 -173.83 28.14 -74.45
CA ASP A 56 -174.38 27.00 -73.69
C ASP A 56 -174.37 27.19 -72.17
N GLN A 57 -174.02 28.38 -71.69
CA GLN A 57 -173.90 28.74 -70.28
C GLN A 57 -172.73 28.09 -69.52
N VAL A 58 -171.79 27.43 -70.22
CA VAL A 58 -170.60 26.90 -69.58
C VAL A 58 -169.58 28.03 -69.35
N PRO A 59 -169.16 28.30 -68.10
CA PRO A 59 -168.27 29.41 -67.80
C PRO A 59 -166.82 29.07 -68.15
N LEU A 60 -166.09 30.08 -68.64
CA LEU A 60 -164.67 30.03 -68.90
C LEU A 60 -163.98 31.13 -68.08
N ILE A 61 -162.94 30.76 -67.34
CA ILE A 61 -162.07 31.70 -66.63
C ILE A 61 -160.64 31.38 -67.03
N GLN A 62 -159.91 32.42 -67.43
CA GLN A 62 -158.55 32.31 -67.91
C GLN A 62 -157.71 33.49 -67.40
N ASN A 63 -156.59 33.17 -66.76
CA ASN A 63 -155.61 34.14 -66.24
C ASN A 63 -154.18 33.81 -66.73
N THR A 64 -154.05 32.90 -67.69
CA THR A 64 -152.79 32.47 -68.31
C THR A 64 -152.82 32.75 -69.81
N ASN A 65 -151.65 32.78 -70.45
CA ASN A 65 -151.49 33.13 -71.88
C ASN A 65 -152.01 34.54 -72.23
N ILE A 66 -151.88 35.48 -71.29
CA ILE A 66 -152.18 36.90 -71.48
C ILE A 66 -150.86 37.67 -71.38
N THR A 67 -150.53 38.42 -72.43
CA THR A 67 -149.31 39.23 -72.50
C THR A 67 -149.69 40.70 -72.52
N ILE A 68 -149.18 41.45 -71.54
CA ILE A 68 -149.33 42.90 -71.47
C ILE A 68 -148.01 43.51 -71.91
N LYS A 69 -148.05 44.33 -72.95
CA LYS A 69 -146.90 45.10 -73.40
C LYS A 69 -147.33 46.55 -73.54
N GLU A 70 -146.80 47.38 -72.64
CA GLU A 70 -147.24 48.77 -72.45
C GLU A 70 -148.76 48.80 -72.22
N ASN A 71 -149.50 49.40 -73.15
CA ASN A 71 -150.94 49.53 -73.08
C ASN A 71 -151.67 48.49 -73.96
N ILE A 72 -150.97 47.52 -74.55
CA ILE A 72 -151.55 46.50 -75.43
C ILE A 72 -151.61 45.17 -74.70
N ILE A 73 -152.77 44.52 -74.80
CA ILE A 73 -153.03 43.21 -74.23
C ILE A 73 -153.28 42.24 -75.36
N GLU A 74 -152.54 41.13 -75.33
CA GLU A 74 -152.72 40.02 -76.25
C GLU A 74 -153.10 38.77 -75.46
N ILE A 75 -154.26 38.20 -75.76
CA ILE A 75 -154.85 37.05 -75.08
C ILE A 75 -154.97 35.92 -76.09
N LYS A 76 -154.20 34.84 -75.90
CA LYS A 76 -154.45 33.59 -76.61
C LYS A 76 -155.57 32.86 -75.90
N ALA A 77 -156.80 33.00 -76.37
CA ALA A 77 -157.95 32.48 -75.67
C ALA A 77 -157.97 30.95 -75.72
N SER A 78 -158.43 30.33 -74.64
CA SER A 78 -158.58 28.88 -74.55
C SER A 78 -159.52 28.38 -75.64
N LYS A 79 -159.18 27.21 -76.21
CA LYS A 79 -159.96 26.56 -77.27
C LYS A 79 -161.43 26.35 -76.88
N GLN A 80 -161.70 26.21 -75.58
CA GLN A 80 -163.05 26.06 -75.04
C GLN A 80 -163.94 27.27 -75.29
N LEU A 81 -163.39 28.46 -75.58
CA LEU A 81 -164.19 29.66 -75.82
C LEU A 81 -165.06 29.55 -77.07
N THR A 82 -164.58 28.85 -78.11
CA THR A 82 -165.20 28.76 -79.43
C THR A 82 -165.82 27.38 -79.71
N THR A 83 -165.90 26.49 -78.72
CA THR A 83 -166.47 25.14 -78.90
C THR A 83 -167.95 25.17 -79.28
N THR A 84 -168.66 26.23 -78.89
CA THR A 84 -170.11 26.33 -79.05
C THR A 84 -170.45 27.57 -79.85
N ALA A 85 -171.23 27.42 -80.92
CA ALA A 85 -171.66 28.53 -81.77
C ALA A 85 -172.70 29.42 -81.06
N GLY A 86 -172.68 30.71 -81.38
CA GLY A 86 -173.53 31.75 -80.82
C GLY A 86 -172.75 32.83 -80.05
N ALA A 87 -173.49 33.75 -79.43
CA ALA A 87 -172.91 34.89 -78.74
C ALA A 87 -172.21 34.49 -77.42
N VAL A 88 -170.93 34.85 -77.31
CA VAL A 88 -170.12 34.74 -76.08
C VAL A 88 -170.02 36.11 -75.43
N LYS A 89 -170.42 36.19 -74.16
CA LYS A 89 -170.26 37.40 -73.34
C LYS A 89 -169.06 37.25 -72.43
N ALA A 90 -168.03 38.04 -72.68
CA ALA A 90 -166.78 38.01 -71.92
C ALA A 90 -166.57 39.30 -71.11
N GLU A 91 -165.82 39.17 -70.02
CA GLU A 91 -165.37 40.22 -69.10
C GLU A 91 -163.84 40.12 -68.95
N LEU A 92 -163.10 41.15 -69.34
CA LEU A 92 -161.67 41.29 -69.08
C LEU A 92 -161.46 42.10 -67.79
N GLN A 93 -160.70 41.55 -66.84
CA GLN A 93 -160.46 42.13 -65.53
C GLN A 93 -158.98 42.48 -65.31
N PHE A 94 -158.72 43.59 -64.61
CA PHE A 94 -157.38 44.03 -64.19
C PHE A 94 -157.22 43.95 -62.67
N ILE A 95 -156.16 43.27 -62.22
CA ILE A 95 -155.91 42.95 -60.82
C ILE A 95 -154.50 43.43 -60.45
N ASN A 96 -154.35 44.23 -59.39
CA ASN A 96 -153.05 44.76 -58.97
C ASN A 96 -152.12 43.64 -58.47
N LYS A 97 -150.85 43.64 -58.89
CA LYS A 97 -149.85 42.61 -58.55
C LYS A 97 -149.51 42.56 -57.06
N THR A 98 -149.53 43.71 -56.39
CA THR A 98 -149.09 43.84 -54.99
C THR A 98 -150.26 43.74 -54.02
N THR A 99 -151.35 44.49 -54.26
CA THR A 99 -152.50 44.52 -53.34
C THR A 99 -153.51 43.42 -53.61
N LEU A 100 -153.46 42.79 -54.80
CA LEU A 100 -154.39 41.78 -55.28
C LEU A 100 -155.84 42.28 -55.46
N GLU A 101 -156.07 43.59 -55.45
CA GLU A 101 -157.41 44.18 -55.62
C GLU A 101 -157.82 44.29 -57.10
N LYS A 102 -159.11 44.00 -57.40
CA LYS A 102 -159.71 44.15 -58.75
C LYS A 102 -160.04 45.62 -59.00
N LYS A 103 -159.34 46.26 -59.94
CA LYS A 103 -159.40 47.72 -60.15
C LYS A 103 -160.35 48.17 -61.27
N SER A 104 -160.45 47.41 -62.37
CA SER A 104 -161.38 47.73 -63.47
C SER A 104 -161.73 46.51 -64.32
N THR A 105 -162.86 46.55 -65.05
CA THR A 105 -163.40 45.45 -65.86
C THR A 105 -164.14 45.90 -67.11
N PHE A 106 -164.02 45.14 -68.20
CA PHE A 106 -164.60 45.47 -69.50
C PHE A 106 -165.34 44.32 -70.14
N TYR A 107 -166.41 44.61 -70.86
CA TYR A 107 -167.20 43.59 -71.54
C TYR A 107 -166.84 43.50 -73.03
N ILE A 108 -166.60 42.27 -73.47
CA ILE A 108 -166.24 41.90 -74.83
C ILE A 108 -167.33 40.95 -75.32
N ASN A 109 -167.94 41.23 -76.48
CA ASN A 109 -168.82 40.27 -77.12
C ASN A 109 -168.09 39.60 -78.28
N ILE A 110 -168.24 38.29 -78.39
CA ILE A 110 -167.65 37.51 -79.46
C ILE A 110 -168.74 36.65 -80.08
N GLU A 111 -169.04 36.87 -81.36
CA GLU A 111 -169.98 36.03 -82.10
C GLU A 111 -169.22 34.86 -82.73
N VAL A 112 -169.56 33.65 -82.31
CA VAL A 112 -168.93 32.42 -82.81
C VAL A 112 -169.87 31.77 -83.83
N VAL A 113 -169.49 31.79 -85.10
CA VAL A 113 -170.33 31.28 -86.20
C VAL A 113 -170.10 29.78 -86.41
N SER A 114 -171.15 29.02 -86.73
CA SER A 114 -171.06 27.56 -86.88
C SER A 114 -170.10 27.09 -87.99
N SER A 115 -169.47 25.93 -87.76
CA SER A 115 -168.51 25.33 -88.69
C SER A 115 -169.06 24.02 -89.28
N VAL A 116 -168.81 23.80 -90.58
CA VAL A 116 -169.26 22.59 -91.31
C VAL A 116 -168.49 21.32 -90.93
N LEU A 117 -167.41 21.46 -90.15
CA LEU A 117 -166.57 20.34 -89.70
C LEU A 117 -167.05 19.72 -88.38
N ASP A 118 -168.16 20.20 -87.80
CA ASP A 118 -168.72 19.61 -86.58
C ASP A 118 -169.64 18.43 -86.95
N VAL A 119 -169.09 17.22 -86.90
CA VAL A 119 -169.80 15.99 -87.30
C VAL A 119 -170.35 15.22 -86.10
N ASP A 120 -169.85 15.50 -84.88
CA ASP A 120 -170.18 14.73 -83.66
C ASP A 120 -170.50 15.58 -82.41
N GLY A 121 -170.46 16.92 -82.48
CA GLY A 121 -170.73 17.80 -81.33
C GLY A 121 -169.64 17.70 -80.26
N VAL A 122 -168.72 18.66 -80.22
CA VAL A 122 -167.67 18.70 -79.19
C VAL A 122 -168.26 19.10 -77.82
N ILE A 123 -167.97 18.33 -76.76
CA ILE A 123 -168.45 18.61 -75.40
C ILE A 123 -167.79 19.88 -74.86
N SER A 124 -168.62 20.84 -74.48
CA SER A 124 -168.23 22.09 -73.85
C SER A 124 -168.00 21.91 -72.35
N THR A 125 -166.80 22.26 -71.85
CA THR A 125 -166.43 22.12 -70.43
C THR A 125 -165.90 23.42 -69.83
N PRO A 126 -166.09 23.65 -68.50
CA PRO A 126 -165.55 24.82 -67.83
C PRO A 126 -164.03 24.68 -67.60
N THR A 127 -163.29 25.80 -67.62
CA THR A 127 -161.82 25.77 -67.50
C THR A 127 -161.28 25.77 -66.06
N CYS A 128 -162.08 26.12 -65.05
CA CYS A 128 -161.77 25.87 -63.64
C CYS A 128 -163.04 25.94 -62.78
N THR A 129 -163.03 25.23 -61.64
CA THR A 129 -164.10 25.29 -60.63
C THR A 129 -163.70 26.18 -59.45
N ILE A 130 -164.67 26.59 -58.62
CA ILE A 130 -164.41 27.46 -57.45
C ILE A 130 -163.59 26.74 -56.36
N LEU A 131 -163.67 25.41 -56.28
CA LEU A 131 -162.98 24.60 -55.26
C LEU A 131 -161.45 24.59 -55.45
N GLU A 132 -160.99 24.54 -56.70
CA GLU A 132 -159.55 24.51 -57.05
C GLU A 132 -158.83 25.82 -56.69
N GLU A 133 -159.55 26.93 -56.56
CA GLU A 133 -158.96 28.23 -56.17
C GLU A 133 -158.72 28.33 -54.65
N ILE A 134 -159.48 27.60 -53.83
CA ILE A 134 -159.33 27.61 -52.35
C ILE A 134 -158.12 26.77 -51.92
N ASP A 135 -157.90 25.63 -52.57
CA ASP A 135 -156.81 24.68 -52.26
C ASP A 135 -155.43 25.35 -52.38
N ASN A 136 -155.20 26.06 -53.47
CA ASN A 136 -153.95 26.79 -53.72
C ASN A 136 -153.59 27.84 -52.64
N LYS A 137 -154.57 28.38 -51.92
CA LYS A 137 -154.29 29.36 -50.84
C LYS A 137 -153.88 28.70 -49.53
N LEU A 138 -154.30 27.45 -49.29
CA LEU A 138 -153.91 26.70 -48.08
C LEU A 138 -152.43 26.29 -48.14
N ASP A 139 -151.94 25.88 -49.32
CA ASP A 139 -150.54 25.51 -49.54
C ASP A 139 -149.54 26.64 -49.23
N GLN A 140 -149.91 27.89 -49.50
CA GLN A 140 -149.04 29.04 -49.24
C GLN A 140 -148.85 29.29 -47.73
N ILE A 141 -149.86 28.98 -46.90
CA ILE A 141 -149.81 29.18 -45.46
C ILE A 141 -148.88 28.14 -44.79
N GLU A 142 -148.81 26.93 -45.32
CA GLU A 142 -147.96 25.87 -44.78
C GLU A 142 -146.46 26.18 -44.92
N ASN A 143 -146.04 26.78 -46.03
CA ASN A 143 -144.65 27.18 -46.25
C ASN A 143 -144.13 28.19 -45.21
N ILE A 144 -144.95 29.17 -44.80
CA ILE A 144 -144.55 30.19 -43.81
C ILE A 144 -144.22 29.54 -42.45
N LYS A 145 -144.90 28.45 -42.09
CA LYS A 145 -144.65 27.73 -40.83
C LYS A 145 -143.29 27.06 -40.81
N LEU A 146 -142.83 26.53 -41.96
CA LEU A 146 -141.52 25.89 -42.09
C LEU A 146 -140.39 26.91 -41.89
N ASP A 147 -140.51 28.09 -42.47
CA ASP A 147 -139.50 29.17 -42.34
C ASP A 147 -139.30 29.61 -40.88
N ILE A 148 -140.38 29.65 -40.08
CA ILE A 148 -140.30 30.02 -38.66
C ILE A 148 -139.57 28.95 -37.83
N ILE A 149 -139.74 27.67 -38.15
CA ILE A 149 -139.06 26.57 -37.45
C ILE A 149 -137.55 26.64 -37.67
N GLU A 150 -137.11 26.90 -38.91
CA GLU A 150 -135.69 27.05 -39.26
C GLU A 150 -135.04 28.20 -38.47
N ALA A 151 -135.71 29.36 -38.39
CA ALA A 151 -135.21 30.54 -37.67
C ALA A 151 -135.00 30.29 -36.16
N VAL A 152 -135.90 29.53 -35.52
CA VAL A 152 -135.77 29.16 -34.10
C VAL A 152 -134.57 28.23 -33.88
N LYS A 153 -134.34 27.29 -34.80
CA LYS A 153 -133.19 26.37 -34.74
C LYS A 153 -131.87 27.14 -34.79
N VAL A 154 -131.72 28.06 -35.76
CA VAL A 154 -130.53 28.91 -35.90
C VAL A 154 -130.24 29.73 -34.64
N LYS A 155 -131.27 30.30 -34.01
CA LYS A 155 -131.11 31.07 -32.75
C LYS A 155 -130.57 30.20 -31.61
N ASN A 156 -131.04 28.97 -31.49
CA ASN A 156 -130.60 28.06 -30.44
C ASN A 156 -129.14 27.63 -30.65
N ASP A 157 -128.75 27.31 -31.89
CA ASP A 157 -127.37 26.96 -32.23
C ASP A 157 -126.38 28.10 -31.95
N LEU A 158 -126.81 29.35 -32.20
CA LEU A 158 -126.02 30.53 -31.89
C LEU A 158 -125.78 30.71 -30.38
N ASN A 159 -126.80 30.44 -29.56
CA ASN A 159 -126.68 30.55 -28.10
C ASN A 159 -125.75 29.47 -27.50
N LEU A 160 -125.80 28.25 -28.04
CA LEU A 160 -124.87 27.18 -27.67
C LEU A 160 -123.44 27.58 -28.00
N SER A 161 -123.20 28.04 -29.23
CA SER A 161 -121.87 28.48 -29.69
C SER A 161 -121.27 29.61 -28.83
N LYS A 162 -122.11 30.57 -28.39
CA LYS A 162 -121.69 31.64 -27.48
C LYS A 162 -121.25 31.10 -26.11
N THR A 163 -121.91 30.08 -25.61
CA THR A 163 -121.59 29.44 -24.32
C THR A 163 -120.26 28.70 -24.42
N ASP A 164 -120.05 27.95 -25.50
CA ASP A 164 -118.78 27.25 -25.76
C ASP A 164 -117.60 28.22 -25.88
N ALA A 165 -117.77 29.33 -26.60
CA ALA A 165 -116.74 30.37 -26.71
C ALA A 165 -116.36 30.98 -25.36
N ASN A 166 -117.33 31.22 -24.47
CA ASN A 166 -117.07 31.72 -23.13
C ASN A 166 -116.31 30.70 -22.27
N ASN A 167 -116.67 29.42 -22.36
CA ASN A 167 -115.97 28.35 -21.66
C ASN A 167 -114.51 28.25 -22.13
N ILE A 168 -114.27 28.27 -23.44
CA ILE A 168 -112.92 28.27 -24.02
C ILE A 168 -112.11 29.47 -23.54
N ASN A 169 -112.70 30.67 -23.52
CA ASN A 169 -112.01 31.88 -23.06
C ASN A 169 -111.61 31.79 -21.57
N ASN A 170 -112.49 31.23 -20.73
CA ASN A 170 -112.17 30.98 -19.32
C ASN A 170 -111.04 29.96 -19.17
N THR A 171 -111.07 28.87 -19.94
CA THR A 171 -109.98 27.89 -19.97
C THR A 171 -108.67 28.54 -20.40
N LEU A 172 -108.66 29.36 -21.45
CA LEU A 172 -107.46 30.07 -21.91
C LEU A 172 -106.87 30.96 -20.81
N LYS A 173 -107.71 31.74 -20.10
CA LYS A 173 -107.26 32.59 -19.00
C LYS A 173 -106.58 31.79 -17.89
N ILE A 174 -107.15 30.63 -17.53
CA ILE A 174 -106.55 29.72 -16.54
C ILE A 174 -105.22 29.20 -17.05
N THR A 175 -105.15 28.73 -18.30
CA THR A 175 -103.91 28.22 -18.91
C THR A 175 -102.81 29.28 -18.94
N ILE A 176 -103.12 30.53 -19.33
CA ILE A 176 -102.17 31.64 -19.32
C ILE A 176 -101.67 31.92 -17.90
N THR A 177 -102.57 31.99 -16.93
CA THR A 177 -102.21 32.22 -15.53
C THR A 177 -101.28 31.12 -15.01
N ASN A 178 -101.56 29.86 -15.34
CA ASN A 178 -100.72 28.73 -14.96
C ASN A 178 -99.34 28.80 -15.64
N ALA A 179 -99.28 29.19 -16.92
CA ALA A 179 -98.03 29.35 -17.64
C ALA A 179 -97.16 30.48 -17.05
N ASP A 180 -97.76 31.62 -16.70
CA ASP A 180 -97.06 32.74 -16.07
C ASP A 180 -96.52 32.36 -14.68
N ASN A 181 -97.30 31.61 -13.89
CA ASN A 181 -96.82 31.08 -12.61
C ASN A 181 -95.64 30.13 -12.83
N LYS A 182 -95.73 29.23 -13.81
CA LYS A 182 -94.63 28.33 -14.14
C LYS A 182 -93.38 29.07 -14.62
N LYS A 183 -93.54 30.14 -15.39
CA LYS A 183 -92.44 31.02 -15.79
C LYS A 183 -91.72 31.62 -14.59
N LYS A 184 -92.46 32.16 -13.62
CA LYS A 184 -91.89 32.72 -12.37
C LYS A 184 -91.14 31.66 -11.54
N GLU A 185 -91.69 30.45 -11.47
CA GLU A 185 -90.99 29.32 -10.83
C GLU A 185 -89.66 29.02 -11.53
N VAL A 186 -89.66 28.96 -12.87
CA VAL A 186 -88.44 28.72 -13.66
C VAL A 186 -87.42 29.84 -13.49
N GLU A 187 -87.83 31.10 -13.50
CA GLU A 187 -86.96 32.26 -13.24
C GLU A 187 -86.32 32.18 -11.85
N THR A 188 -87.09 31.76 -10.84
CA THR A 188 -86.57 31.56 -9.47
C THR A 188 -85.53 30.44 -9.44
N VAL A 189 -85.78 29.32 -10.12
CA VAL A 189 -84.82 28.21 -10.24
C VAL A 189 -83.54 28.65 -10.96
N ILE A 190 -83.64 29.43 -12.04
CA ILE A 190 -82.48 29.94 -12.78
C ILE A 190 -81.64 30.87 -11.89
N ASN A 191 -82.27 31.75 -11.13
CA ASN A 191 -81.57 32.64 -10.20
C ASN A 191 -80.85 31.85 -9.11
N ASN A 192 -81.52 30.85 -8.52
CA ASN A 192 -80.91 29.96 -7.52
C ASN A 192 -79.72 29.18 -8.10
N ALA A 193 -79.86 28.64 -9.31
CA ALA A 193 -78.77 27.94 -10.00
C ALA A 193 -77.58 28.87 -10.28
N SER A 194 -77.85 30.10 -10.72
CA SER A 194 -76.81 31.11 -10.98
C SER A 194 -76.04 31.49 -9.71
N ASN A 195 -76.75 31.70 -8.60
CA ASN A 195 -76.14 31.91 -7.29
C ASN A 195 -75.28 30.70 -6.88
N LYS A 196 -75.78 29.48 -7.11
CA LYS A 196 -75.03 28.27 -6.76
C LYS A 196 -73.77 28.09 -7.60
N ILE A 197 -73.82 28.43 -8.89
CA ILE A 197 -72.64 28.46 -9.76
C ILE A 197 -71.60 29.44 -9.22
N LYS A 198 -72.02 30.64 -8.81
CA LYS A 198 -71.11 31.63 -8.20
C LYS A 198 -70.48 31.09 -6.92
N GLU A 199 -71.27 30.48 -6.02
CA GLU A 199 -70.74 29.85 -4.79
C GLU A 199 -69.70 28.76 -5.12
N VAL A 200 -69.96 27.93 -6.12
CA VAL A 200 -69.02 26.88 -6.56
C VAL A 200 -67.74 27.48 -7.15
N GLN A 201 -67.85 28.54 -7.94
CA GLN A 201 -66.68 29.26 -8.49
C GLN A 201 -65.85 29.89 -7.37
N ASP A 202 -66.47 30.57 -6.42
CA ASP A 202 -65.81 31.18 -5.27
C ASP A 202 -65.11 30.10 -4.41
N SER A 203 -65.79 28.96 -4.19
CA SER A 203 -65.22 27.80 -3.49
C SER A 203 -64.03 27.19 -4.25
N THR A 204 -64.14 27.05 -5.58
CA THR A 204 -63.06 26.54 -6.43
C THR A 204 -61.84 27.46 -6.39
N ASN A 205 -62.04 28.78 -6.47
CA ASN A 205 -60.97 29.76 -6.36
C ASN A 205 -60.27 29.70 -4.99
N THR A 206 -61.06 29.54 -3.93
CA THR A 206 -60.54 29.33 -2.57
C THR A 206 -59.74 28.04 -2.46
N ALA A 207 -60.27 26.93 -3.01
CA ALA A 207 -59.59 25.64 -3.03
C ALA A 207 -58.28 25.70 -3.84
N ASN A 208 -58.26 26.37 -4.99
CA ASN A 208 -57.06 26.58 -5.80
C ASN A 208 -56.01 27.41 -5.07
N SER A 209 -56.42 28.50 -4.42
CA SER A 209 -55.51 29.34 -3.62
C SER A 209 -54.95 28.56 -2.44
N THR A 210 -55.78 27.75 -1.79
CA THR A 210 -55.38 26.87 -0.68
C THR A 210 -54.41 25.79 -1.17
N LYS A 211 -54.70 25.16 -2.32
CA LYS A 211 -53.81 24.18 -2.95
C LYS A 211 -52.45 24.80 -3.26
N GLN A 212 -52.42 26.01 -3.83
CA GLN A 212 -51.17 26.71 -4.11
C GLN A 212 -50.38 27.02 -2.83
N ALA A 213 -51.07 27.44 -1.76
CA ALA A 213 -50.44 27.66 -0.45
C ALA A 213 -49.88 26.36 0.15
N VAL A 214 -50.61 25.25 0.02
CA VAL A 214 -50.15 23.91 0.46
C VAL A 214 -48.97 23.45 -0.38
N ASP A 215 -49.03 23.57 -1.71
CA ASP A 215 -47.94 23.21 -2.63
C ASP A 215 -46.67 24.00 -2.28
N ASN A 216 -46.79 25.32 -2.05
CA ASN A 216 -45.69 26.16 -1.58
C ASN A 216 -45.15 25.71 -0.21
N SER A 217 -46.04 25.37 0.72
CA SER A 217 -45.66 24.86 2.05
C SER A 217 -44.94 23.52 1.94
N VAL A 218 -45.36 22.63 1.03
CA VAL A 218 -44.70 21.35 0.75
C VAL A 218 -43.31 21.59 0.17
N VAL A 219 -43.15 22.53 -0.76
CA VAL A 219 -41.83 22.91 -1.29
C VAL A 219 -40.93 23.42 -0.17
N GLN A 220 -41.42 24.31 0.70
CA GLN A 220 -40.66 24.83 1.84
C GLN A 220 -40.32 23.74 2.86
N ALA A 221 -41.27 22.83 3.17
CA ALA A 221 -41.04 21.71 4.06
C ALA A 221 -40.02 20.72 3.49
N ASN A 222 -40.06 20.44 2.18
CA ASN A 222 -39.06 19.61 1.51
C ASN A 222 -37.67 20.26 1.50
N ALA A 223 -37.57 21.57 1.24
CA ALA A 223 -36.31 22.29 1.35
C ALA A 223 -35.76 22.28 2.79
N SER A 224 -36.65 22.47 3.78
CA SER A 224 -36.29 22.40 5.20
C SER A 224 -35.86 20.99 5.61
N LYS A 225 -36.54 19.96 5.11
CA LYS A 225 -36.17 18.55 5.29
C LYS A 225 -34.81 18.26 4.68
N GLN A 226 -34.54 18.71 3.45
CA GLN A 226 -33.25 18.52 2.79
C GLN A 226 -32.12 19.23 3.55
N ALA A 227 -32.37 20.44 4.05
CA ALA A 227 -31.44 21.16 4.91
C ALA A 227 -31.20 20.43 6.24
N LEU A 228 -32.26 19.89 6.86
CA LEU A 228 -32.18 19.10 8.08
C LEU A 228 -31.45 17.78 7.85
N ASP A 229 -31.70 17.08 6.75
CA ASP A 229 -31.03 15.83 6.36
C ASP A 229 -29.53 16.09 6.11
N THR A 230 -29.20 17.22 5.46
CA THR A 230 -27.81 17.66 5.25
C THR A 230 -27.14 18.00 6.58
N SER A 231 -27.83 18.74 7.46
CA SER A 231 -27.33 19.08 8.80
C SER A 231 -27.18 17.83 9.67
N LYS A 232 -28.08 16.86 9.55
CA LYS A 232 -28.02 15.57 10.25
C LYS A 232 -26.84 14.75 9.75
N LEU A 233 -26.64 14.65 8.44
CA LEU A 233 -25.48 13.97 7.86
C LEU A 233 -24.17 14.62 8.31
N SER A 234 -24.11 15.95 8.33
CA SER A 234 -22.97 16.69 8.86
C SER A 234 -22.76 16.42 10.35
N ALA A 235 -23.82 16.47 11.16
CA ALA A 235 -23.74 16.19 12.59
C ALA A 235 -23.37 14.72 12.87
N ASP A 236 -23.87 13.77 12.09
CA ASP A 236 -23.52 12.35 12.18
C ASP A 236 -22.05 12.12 11.78
N ASN A 237 -21.54 12.84 10.77
CA ASN A 237 -20.13 12.82 10.41
C ASN A 237 -19.25 13.46 11.49
N THR A 238 -19.59 14.65 11.98
CA THR A 238 -18.90 15.30 13.10
C THR A 238 -18.94 14.42 14.35
N LYS A 239 -20.08 13.77 14.63
CA LYS A 239 -20.18 12.81 15.74
C LYS A 239 -19.26 11.62 15.53
N LYS A 240 -19.20 11.02 14.33
CA LYS A 240 -18.23 9.95 14.03
C LYS A 240 -16.78 10.41 14.19
N GLU A 241 -16.45 11.61 13.75
CA GLU A 241 -15.12 12.21 13.91
C GLU A 241 -14.78 12.45 15.38
N VAL A 242 -15.74 12.97 16.16
CA VAL A 242 -15.61 13.20 17.60
C VAL A 242 -15.53 11.88 18.35
N ASP A 243 -16.39 10.91 18.07
CA ASP A 243 -16.37 9.57 18.68
C ASP A 243 -15.05 8.84 18.36
N ASN A 244 -14.55 8.95 17.12
CA ASN A 244 -13.22 8.45 16.76
C ASN A 244 -12.11 9.20 17.51
N SER A 245 -12.22 10.52 17.64
CA SER A 245 -11.25 11.34 18.37
C SER A 245 -11.25 11.03 19.87
N ILE A 246 -12.43 10.78 20.45
CA ILE A 246 -12.62 10.35 21.83
C ILE A 246 -12.05 8.95 22.01
N LYS A 247 -12.34 8.01 21.12
CA LYS A 247 -11.75 6.67 21.16
C LYS A 247 -10.22 6.72 21.10
N ILE A 248 -9.67 7.51 20.18
CA ILE A 248 -8.22 7.74 20.08
C ILE A 248 -7.69 8.44 21.35
N ALA A 249 -8.43 9.37 21.93
CA ALA A 249 -8.04 10.07 23.15
C ALA A 249 -8.08 9.15 24.37
N ASP A 250 -9.08 8.29 24.50
CA ASP A 250 -9.21 7.28 25.55
C ASP A 250 -8.10 6.23 25.43
N GLU A 251 -7.84 5.72 24.22
CA GLU A 251 -6.69 4.83 23.93
C GLU A 251 -5.36 5.53 24.31
N LYS A 252 -5.20 6.80 23.97
CA LYS A 252 -4.01 7.60 24.35
C LYS A 252 -3.92 7.84 25.85
N ILE A 253 -5.04 8.11 26.54
CA ILE A 253 -5.09 8.33 27.99
C ILE A 253 -4.78 7.03 28.73
N GLU A 254 -5.23 5.88 28.21
CA GLU A 254 -4.95 4.56 28.77
C GLU A 254 -3.47 4.17 28.54
N ILE A 255 -2.92 4.48 27.37
CA ILE A 255 -1.47 4.42 27.12
C ILE A 255 -0.72 5.31 28.13
N ILE A 256 -1.13 6.57 28.30
CA ILE A 256 -0.47 7.52 29.23
C ILE A 256 -0.56 7.07 30.69
N LYS A 257 -1.68 6.47 31.12
CA LYS A 257 -1.81 5.90 32.48
C LYS A 257 -0.88 4.71 32.71
N ASN A 258 -0.51 4.00 31.64
CA ASN A 258 0.40 2.86 31.67
C ASN A 258 1.85 3.24 31.31
N LEU A 259 2.12 4.51 30.95
CA LEU A 259 3.46 5.02 30.70
C LEU A 259 4.12 5.36 32.04
N ASP A 260 5.18 4.65 32.37
CA ASP A 260 6.13 5.06 33.40
C ASP A 260 7.07 6.14 32.83
N PRO A 261 7.01 7.39 33.30
CA PRO A 261 7.81 8.49 32.77
C PRO A 261 9.33 8.23 32.83
N GLU A 262 9.81 7.43 33.79
CA GLU A 262 11.23 7.08 33.89
C GLU A 262 11.65 6.15 32.75
N HIS A 263 10.81 5.16 32.39
CA HIS A 263 11.07 4.25 31.29
C HIS A 263 11.02 4.95 29.91
N VAL A 264 10.16 5.94 29.72
CA VAL A 264 10.10 6.70 28.45
C VAL A 264 11.35 7.56 28.23
N ILE A 265 11.89 8.16 29.29
CA ILE A 265 13.16 8.91 29.21
C ILE A 265 14.32 7.96 28.92
N GLU A 266 14.34 6.79 29.55
CA GLU A 266 15.33 5.73 29.31
C GLU A 266 15.26 5.22 27.85
N ASP A 267 14.06 4.98 27.33
CA ASP A 267 13.84 4.54 25.95
C ASP A 267 14.27 5.58 24.92
N VAL A 268 13.97 6.87 25.15
CA VAL A 268 14.41 7.97 24.28
C VAL A 268 15.92 8.14 24.32
N LYS A 269 16.56 8.00 25.49
CA LYS A 269 18.04 7.98 25.59
C LYS A 269 18.62 6.79 24.84
N ASN A 270 18.05 5.60 25.00
CA ASN A 270 18.47 4.39 24.30
C ASN A 270 18.31 4.54 22.77
N LEU A 271 17.24 5.15 22.29
CA LEU A 271 17.03 5.46 20.87
C LEU A 271 18.07 6.46 20.34
N LYS A 272 18.37 7.51 21.10
CA LYS A 272 19.42 8.47 20.74
C LYS A 272 20.78 7.77 20.57
N THR A 273 21.17 6.92 21.53
CA THR A 273 22.43 6.17 21.46
C THR A 273 22.44 5.12 20.33
N LYS A 274 21.29 4.53 19.97
CA LYS A 274 21.20 3.55 18.87
C LYS A 274 21.23 4.16 17.48
N VAL A 275 20.73 5.38 17.30
CA VAL A 275 20.44 5.96 15.97
C VAL A 275 21.29 7.19 15.66
N LEU A 276 21.79 7.93 16.66
CA LEU A 276 22.46 9.21 16.44
C LEU A 276 23.93 9.22 16.89
N GLU A 277 24.29 8.44 17.91
CA GLU A 277 25.64 8.48 18.49
C GLU A 277 26.54 7.43 17.82
N ASN A 278 27.68 7.88 17.27
CA ASN A 278 28.72 7.01 16.75
C ASN A 278 29.64 6.58 17.89
N THR A 279 29.18 5.62 18.70
CA THR A 279 29.91 5.07 19.84
C THR A 279 30.63 3.79 19.44
N LEU A 280 31.96 3.81 19.56
CA LEU A 280 32.81 2.64 19.46
C LEU A 280 33.05 2.07 20.86
N THR A 281 33.12 0.74 20.94
CA THR A 281 33.51 0.03 22.17
C THR A 281 34.95 -0.42 22.03
N SER A 282 35.79 -0.06 22.99
CA SER A 282 37.18 -0.51 23.07
C SER A 282 37.32 -1.76 23.93
N ILE A 283 38.18 -2.69 23.51
CA ILE A 283 38.56 -3.86 24.30
C ILE A 283 40.07 -4.11 24.20
N THR A 284 40.66 -4.59 25.28
CA THR A 284 42.01 -5.16 25.30
C THR A 284 41.91 -6.62 25.70
N THR A 285 42.52 -7.52 24.92
CA THR A 285 42.50 -8.95 25.18
C THR A 285 43.85 -9.59 24.91
N ASP A 286 44.18 -10.61 25.70
CA ASP A 286 45.31 -11.50 25.48
C ASP A 286 44.87 -12.98 25.43
N ASN A 287 43.58 -13.19 25.15
CA ASN A 287 42.98 -14.50 24.95
C ASN A 287 42.87 -14.83 23.47
N THR A 288 43.11 -16.10 23.12
CA THR A 288 43.01 -16.59 21.73
C THR A 288 41.64 -16.37 21.14
N LEU A 289 40.55 -16.48 21.91
CA LEU A 289 39.19 -16.22 21.43
C LEU A 289 38.48 -15.29 22.40
N THR A 290 38.01 -14.15 21.89
CA THR A 290 37.37 -13.10 22.68
C THR A 290 36.05 -12.71 22.03
N LYS A 291 34.99 -12.67 22.85
CA LYS A 291 33.66 -12.22 22.41
C LYS A 291 33.65 -10.71 22.25
N LEU A 292 33.04 -10.22 21.17
CA LEU A 292 32.78 -8.81 20.94
C LEU A 292 31.33 -8.52 21.31
N ASP A 293 31.09 -8.28 22.60
CA ASP A 293 29.73 -8.15 23.13
C ASP A 293 28.95 -7.01 22.47
N ASN A 294 27.72 -7.31 22.03
CA ASN A 294 26.84 -6.40 21.30
C ASN A 294 27.48 -5.80 20.05
N SER A 295 28.50 -6.44 19.49
CA SER A 295 29.07 -6.00 18.22
C SER A 295 27.99 -5.99 17.16
N GLU A 296 28.06 -5.00 16.27
CA GLU A 296 27.28 -4.94 15.04
C GLU A 296 28.16 -5.33 13.85
N ASN A 297 27.51 -5.65 12.73
CA ASN A 297 28.23 -5.93 11.48
C ASN A 297 28.92 -4.64 11.02
N GLY A 298 30.25 -4.63 11.00
CA GLY A 298 31.05 -3.43 10.74
C GLY A 298 32.51 -3.79 10.51
N PHE A 299 33.43 -2.97 11.02
CA PHE A 299 34.86 -3.21 10.91
C PHE A 299 35.55 -2.97 12.26
N VAL A 300 36.69 -3.62 12.44
CA VAL A 300 37.55 -3.32 13.57
C VAL A 300 38.25 -1.99 13.34
N HIS A 301 38.29 -1.16 14.38
CA HIS A 301 38.93 0.15 14.40
C HIS A 301 40.13 0.16 15.34
N ASN A 302 41.11 1.00 15.02
CA ASN A 302 42.26 1.32 15.88
C ASN A 302 42.97 0.09 16.48
N MET A 303 43.00 -1.03 15.75
CA MET A 303 43.61 -2.26 16.26
C MET A 303 45.11 -2.09 16.43
N GLN A 304 45.61 -2.47 17.60
CA GLN A 304 47.02 -2.55 17.92
C GLN A 304 47.34 -3.94 18.44
N ILE A 305 48.29 -4.61 17.80
CA ILE A 305 48.80 -5.91 18.22
C ILE A 305 50.16 -5.71 18.83
N ARG A 306 50.30 -6.15 20.07
CA ARG A 306 51.52 -5.98 20.85
C ARG A 306 52.22 -7.31 20.99
N GLY A 307 53.52 -7.29 20.68
CA GLY A 307 54.42 -8.40 20.88
C GLY A 307 54.45 -8.85 22.33
N ARG A 308 54.63 -10.15 22.51
CA ARG A 308 54.83 -10.78 23.81
C ARG A 308 55.97 -11.78 23.65
N THR A 309 56.89 -11.77 24.60
CA THR A 309 57.94 -12.78 24.71
C THR A 309 57.75 -13.51 26.02
N LEU A 310 57.65 -14.82 25.93
CA LEU A 310 57.59 -15.70 27.10
C LEU A 310 58.98 -16.25 27.37
N GLN A 311 59.30 -16.46 28.65
CA GLN A 311 60.51 -17.13 29.09
C GLN A 311 60.11 -18.43 29.79
N ASN A 312 60.59 -19.55 29.27
CA ASN A 312 60.60 -20.80 30.01
C ASN A 312 61.76 -20.72 31.00
N VAL A 313 61.44 -20.43 32.27
CA VAL A 313 62.46 -20.26 33.31
C VAL A 313 63.06 -21.59 33.75
N PHE A 314 62.44 -22.71 33.39
CA PHE A 314 62.95 -24.02 33.72
C PHE A 314 64.18 -24.36 32.87
N SER A 315 65.33 -24.51 33.52
CA SER A 315 66.57 -24.98 32.90
C SER A 315 66.99 -26.30 33.54
N SER A 316 67.12 -27.33 32.71
CA SER A 316 67.37 -28.70 33.16
C SER A 316 68.68 -29.23 32.57
N LYS A 317 69.35 -30.10 33.33
CA LYS A 317 70.51 -30.86 32.82
C LYS A 317 70.11 -31.82 31.68
N TYR A 318 68.86 -32.25 31.66
CA TYR A 318 68.26 -33.09 30.63
C TYR A 318 67.54 -32.20 29.61
N LYS A 319 67.80 -32.39 28.31
CA LYS A 319 67.00 -31.70 27.28
C LYS A 319 65.61 -32.32 27.25
N PHE A 320 64.57 -31.55 27.57
CA PHE A 320 63.20 -32.01 27.43
C PHE A 320 62.74 -31.68 26.01
N PRO A 321 62.34 -32.71 25.26
CA PRO A 321 60.90 -32.76 25.03
C PRO A 321 60.29 -34.08 25.52
N LEU A 322 61.11 -35.08 25.88
CA LEU A 322 60.68 -36.44 26.17
C LEU A 322 61.67 -37.17 27.10
N VAL A 323 61.19 -37.69 28.24
CA VAL A 323 61.95 -38.62 29.10
C VAL A 323 61.07 -39.81 29.46
N GLU A 324 61.50 -41.02 29.10
CA GLU A 324 60.82 -42.28 29.43
C GLU A 324 61.36 -42.86 30.74
N PHE A 325 60.44 -43.30 31.61
CA PHE A 325 60.76 -43.92 32.89
C PHE A 325 60.07 -45.28 33.01
N ASN A 326 60.84 -46.32 33.33
CA ASN A 326 60.36 -47.68 33.59
C ASN A 326 60.86 -48.12 34.97
N LYS A 327 59.96 -48.28 35.96
CA LYS A 327 60.38 -48.60 37.34
C LYS A 327 59.38 -49.45 38.10
N THR A 328 59.90 -50.50 38.74
CA THR A 328 59.21 -51.36 39.73
C THR A 328 59.56 -50.91 41.14
N VAL A 329 58.58 -50.77 42.03
CA VAL A 329 58.78 -50.25 43.40
C VAL A 329 58.10 -51.06 44.49
N SER A 330 58.78 -51.21 45.63
CA SER A 330 58.26 -51.80 46.87
C SER A 330 58.30 -50.75 48.00
N GLY A 331 57.14 -50.20 48.39
CA GLY A 331 56.98 -49.19 49.46
C GLY A 331 56.47 -47.81 48.98
N LEU A 332 56.13 -46.91 49.92
CA LEU A 332 55.96 -45.47 49.63
C LEU A 332 57.30 -44.92 49.11
N MET A 333 57.41 -44.68 47.80
CA MET A 333 58.68 -44.33 47.19
C MET A 333 58.52 -43.28 46.10
N TYR A 334 59.46 -42.34 46.07
CA TYR A 334 59.62 -41.35 45.01
C TYR A 334 60.28 -42.01 43.80
N LEU A 335 59.60 -41.99 42.66
CA LEU A 335 60.02 -42.75 41.48
C LEU A 335 61.23 -42.14 40.76
N GLN A 336 61.35 -40.80 40.66
CA GLN A 336 62.48 -40.12 40.01
C GLN A 336 62.53 -38.62 40.36
N SER A 337 63.72 -38.03 40.51
CA SER A 337 63.94 -36.57 40.53
C SER A 337 64.51 -36.08 39.20
N ILE A 338 63.97 -34.97 38.68
CA ILE A 338 64.59 -34.17 37.64
C ILE A 338 65.18 -32.95 38.33
N GLU A 339 66.51 -32.93 38.39
CA GLU A 339 67.26 -31.78 38.89
C GLU A 339 67.27 -30.68 37.81
N GLY A 340 66.56 -29.59 38.10
CA GLY A 340 66.60 -28.37 37.33
C GLY A 340 66.94 -27.22 38.26
N ASN A 341 67.87 -26.36 37.84
CA ASN A 341 68.16 -25.12 38.55
C ASN A 341 67.43 -24.01 37.80
N PHE A 342 66.56 -23.29 38.49
CA PHE A 342 65.91 -22.12 37.94
C PHE A 342 65.77 -21.05 39.01
N VAL A 343 66.06 -19.81 38.61
CA VAL A 343 65.93 -18.65 39.48
C VAL A 343 64.53 -18.09 39.29
N ILE A 344 63.78 -17.97 40.39
CA ILE A 344 62.43 -17.41 40.39
C ILE A 344 62.40 -16.11 41.17
N ASP A 345 61.61 -15.16 40.68
CA ASP A 345 61.20 -14.03 41.47
C ASP A 345 60.05 -14.46 42.38
N LYS A 346 60.34 -14.65 43.66
CA LYS A 346 59.34 -15.08 44.66
C LYS A 346 58.15 -14.12 44.76
N THR A 347 58.26 -12.88 44.29
CA THR A 347 57.14 -11.92 44.30
C THR A 347 56.12 -12.18 43.18
N LYS A 348 56.43 -13.07 42.24
CA LYS A 348 55.60 -13.36 41.06
C LYS A 348 54.89 -14.70 41.15
N THR A 349 53.77 -14.78 40.42
CA THR A 349 53.05 -16.03 40.16
C THR A 349 53.64 -16.72 38.94
N TYR A 350 53.70 -18.05 38.97
CA TYR A 350 54.13 -18.88 37.84
C TYR A 350 53.13 -19.98 37.58
N THR A 351 53.15 -20.54 36.37
CA THR A 351 52.39 -21.75 36.02
C THR A 351 53.33 -22.82 35.51
N LEU A 352 53.25 -24.01 36.13
CA LEU A 352 53.88 -25.23 35.64
C LEU A 352 52.97 -25.88 34.61
N ILE A 353 53.55 -26.16 33.45
CA ILE A 353 52.89 -26.76 32.29
C ILE A 353 53.68 -28.00 31.91
N SER A 354 53.00 -29.13 31.72
CA SER A 354 53.65 -30.33 31.21
C SER A 354 52.66 -31.39 30.73
N THR A 355 53.14 -32.38 30.00
CA THR A 355 52.37 -33.55 29.58
C THR A 355 52.99 -34.81 30.17
N ILE A 356 52.18 -35.64 30.81
CA ILE A 356 52.59 -36.98 31.27
C ILE A 356 51.78 -38.01 30.51
N ASN A 357 52.46 -38.88 29.77
CA ASN A 357 51.89 -40.02 29.08
C ASN A 357 52.15 -41.29 29.88
N MET A 358 51.20 -41.68 30.73
CA MET A 358 51.27 -42.90 31.52
C MET A 358 51.01 -44.10 30.61
N LYS A 359 52.04 -44.90 30.32
CA LYS A 359 51.93 -46.12 29.51
C LYS A 359 51.30 -47.26 30.30
N SER A 360 51.68 -47.40 31.56
CA SER A 360 51.10 -48.37 32.49
C SER A 360 51.27 -47.90 33.93
N ALA A 361 50.22 -48.03 34.73
CA ALA A 361 50.26 -47.84 36.17
C ALA A 361 49.43 -48.96 36.82
N SER A 362 50.05 -49.78 37.66
CA SER A 362 49.35 -50.85 38.38
C SER A 362 48.49 -50.36 39.55
N GLU A 363 48.68 -49.10 39.98
CA GLU A 363 48.18 -48.55 41.23
C GLU A 363 47.94 -47.01 41.11
N ASN A 364 47.32 -46.42 42.13
CA ASN A 364 47.11 -44.97 42.19
C ASN A 364 48.44 -44.22 42.25
N TRP A 365 48.54 -43.16 41.46
CA TRP A 365 49.71 -42.30 41.44
C TRP A 365 49.34 -40.82 41.61
N GLY A 366 50.25 -40.07 42.22
CA GLY A 366 50.18 -38.61 42.36
C GLY A 366 51.39 -37.97 41.72
N LEU A 367 51.35 -36.65 41.55
CA LEU A 367 52.48 -35.86 41.09
C LEU A 367 52.79 -34.80 42.13
N ASN A 368 54.05 -34.73 42.57
CA ASN A 368 54.50 -33.71 43.49
C ASN A 368 55.62 -32.87 42.87
N LEU A 369 55.79 -31.67 43.40
CA LEU A 369 56.95 -30.83 43.18
C LEU A 369 57.69 -30.74 44.51
N LYS A 370 58.93 -31.22 44.55
CA LYS A 370 59.75 -31.10 45.75
C LYS A 370 60.47 -29.76 45.75
N TYR A 371 60.55 -29.17 46.91
CA TYR A 371 61.33 -27.97 47.14
C TYR A 371 62.06 -28.05 48.47
N TYR A 372 63.13 -27.27 48.58
CA TYR A 372 63.89 -27.14 49.82
C TYR A 372 63.47 -25.87 50.53
N ASP A 373 63.07 -25.99 51.79
CA ASP A 373 62.78 -24.81 52.59
C ASP A 373 64.06 -24.03 52.97
N SER A 374 63.92 -22.88 53.65
CA SER A 374 65.05 -22.07 54.12
C SER A 374 66.05 -22.81 55.01
N ASN A 375 65.63 -23.92 55.63
CA ASN A 375 66.45 -24.77 56.48
C ASN A 375 67.02 -25.99 55.74
N ASN A 376 66.96 -26.00 54.40
CA ASN A 376 67.33 -27.13 53.55
C ASN A 376 66.58 -28.43 53.85
N LYS A 377 65.34 -28.35 54.38
CA LYS A 377 64.49 -29.53 54.52
C LYS A 377 63.66 -29.78 53.28
N ASP A 378 63.49 -31.05 52.95
CA ASP A 378 62.63 -31.51 51.87
C ASP A 378 61.16 -31.19 52.17
N GLN A 379 60.51 -30.46 51.28
CA GLN A 379 59.09 -30.16 51.28
C GLN A 379 58.46 -30.58 49.95
N TYR A 380 57.15 -30.84 49.95
CA TYR A 380 56.44 -31.36 48.77
C TYR A 380 55.16 -30.57 48.52
N LEU A 381 55.00 -30.06 47.30
CA LEU A 381 53.77 -29.48 46.79
C LEU A 381 53.06 -30.50 45.91
N THR A 382 51.92 -31.02 46.37
CA THR A 382 51.11 -31.94 45.57
C THR A 382 50.45 -31.19 44.40
N LEU A 383 50.86 -31.53 43.17
CA LEU A 383 50.31 -30.98 41.95
C LEU A 383 48.99 -31.69 41.61
N TYR A 384 48.98 -33.02 41.71
CA TYR A 384 47.82 -33.91 41.49
C TYR A 384 47.84 -35.07 42.49
N SER A 385 46.68 -35.42 43.04
CA SER A 385 46.50 -36.58 43.92
C SER A 385 45.62 -37.64 43.24
N SER A 386 46.06 -38.91 43.28
CA SER A 386 45.23 -40.10 43.01
C SER A 386 44.72 -40.31 41.57
N LEU A 387 45.59 -40.20 40.57
CA LEU A 387 45.33 -40.59 39.17
C LEU A 387 45.39 -42.13 39.01
N LYS A 388 44.55 -42.70 38.13
CA LYS A 388 44.44 -44.15 37.86
C LYS A 388 44.64 -44.47 36.37
N GLY A 389 45.33 -45.58 36.08
CA GLY A 389 45.40 -46.18 34.75
C GLY A 389 46.41 -45.54 33.79
N SER A 390 46.41 -46.03 32.54
CA SER A 390 47.22 -45.52 31.42
C SER A 390 46.49 -44.38 30.69
N GLY A 391 47.24 -43.40 30.17
CA GLY A 391 46.69 -42.29 29.38
C GLY A 391 47.57 -41.04 29.39
N ILE A 392 47.18 -40.06 28.57
CA ILE A 392 47.83 -38.75 28.49
C ILE A 392 47.14 -37.79 29.45
N THR A 393 47.91 -37.25 30.39
CA THR A 393 47.47 -36.21 31.34
C THR A 393 48.19 -34.91 31.02
N HIS A 394 47.43 -33.86 30.73
CA HIS A 394 47.94 -32.50 30.61
C HIS A 394 47.90 -31.83 31.98
N ILE A 395 49.02 -31.27 32.39
CA ILE A 395 49.22 -30.66 33.70
C ILE A 395 49.31 -29.15 33.48
N THR A 396 48.43 -28.42 34.16
CA THR A 396 48.51 -26.97 34.25
C THR A 396 48.26 -26.60 35.71
N LYS A 397 49.33 -26.22 36.41
CA LYS A 397 49.27 -25.91 37.84
C LYS A 397 49.85 -24.53 38.10
N VAL A 398 49.00 -23.64 38.61
CA VAL A 398 49.43 -22.33 39.12
C VAL A 398 50.18 -22.54 40.43
N ILE A 399 51.34 -21.91 40.55
CA ILE A 399 52.22 -21.99 41.71
C ILE A 399 52.57 -20.58 42.16
N ASN A 400 52.29 -20.27 43.42
CA ASN A 400 52.71 -19.03 44.06
C ASN A 400 53.90 -19.31 44.97
N PHE A 401 55.10 -19.02 44.46
CA PHE A 401 56.33 -19.26 45.20
C PHE A 401 56.58 -18.27 46.33
N GLY A 402 55.94 -17.09 46.34
CA GLY A 402 56.06 -16.10 47.43
C GLY A 402 55.49 -16.56 48.77
N VAL A 403 54.62 -17.57 48.75
CA VAL A 403 54.07 -18.20 49.96
C VAL A 403 54.96 -19.35 50.44
N LEU A 404 55.93 -19.76 49.62
CA LEU A 404 56.79 -20.90 49.90
C LEU A 404 58.20 -20.39 50.26
N ASP A 405 58.72 -20.85 51.38
CA ASP A 405 60.03 -20.44 51.87
C ASP A 405 61.17 -21.20 51.16
N ILE A 406 61.36 -20.98 49.85
CA ILE A 406 62.13 -21.92 48.99
C ILE A 406 63.55 -21.45 48.66
N ASN A 407 64.54 -22.34 48.79
CA ASN A 407 65.93 -22.11 48.37
C ASN A 407 66.34 -22.84 47.08
N ARG A 408 65.72 -23.98 46.78
CA ARG A 408 66.02 -24.82 45.60
C ARG A 408 64.81 -25.68 45.24
N PHE A 409 64.64 -25.98 43.96
CA PHE A 409 63.65 -26.94 43.47
C PHE A 409 64.31 -28.21 42.96
N GLU A 410 63.66 -29.33 43.22
CA GLU A 410 63.89 -30.58 42.51
C GLU A 410 62.52 -31.05 42.05
N LEU A 411 62.30 -31.17 40.75
CA LEU A 411 61.02 -31.68 40.29
C LEU A 411 60.99 -33.19 40.54
N ILE A 412 60.38 -33.62 41.64
CA ILE A 412 60.32 -35.02 42.03
C ILE A 412 58.96 -35.62 41.70
N GLY A 413 58.97 -36.47 40.68
CA GLY A 413 58.45 -37.82 40.77
C GLY A 413 56.94 -38.01 40.96
N VAL A 414 56.45 -38.94 40.16
CA VAL A 414 55.23 -39.69 40.42
C VAL A 414 55.34 -40.38 41.80
N SER A 415 54.34 -40.22 42.67
CA SER A 415 54.28 -40.84 44.01
C SER A 415 53.16 -41.88 44.06
N SER A 416 53.46 -43.10 44.51
CA SER A 416 52.46 -44.15 44.76
C SER A 416 52.00 -44.13 46.21
N SER A 417 50.72 -44.36 46.48
CA SER A 417 50.19 -44.55 47.85
C SER A 417 50.17 -46.02 48.31
N SER A 418 50.48 -46.96 47.42
CA SER A 418 50.39 -48.42 47.65
C SER A 418 51.74 -49.12 47.50
N ASN A 419 51.89 -50.22 48.26
CA ASN A 419 53.07 -51.08 48.26
C ASN A 419 53.06 -52.01 47.03
N GLY A 420 54.01 -51.85 46.11
CA GLY A 420 54.26 -52.84 45.04
C GLY A 420 53.62 -52.51 43.69
N GLY A 421 54.24 -51.65 42.87
CA GLY A 421 53.70 -51.30 41.55
C GLY A 421 54.73 -51.12 40.44
N ASP A 422 54.29 -51.41 39.21
CA ASP A 422 55.02 -51.16 37.97
C ASP A 422 54.48 -49.90 37.30
N TYR A 423 55.38 -48.95 37.08
CA TYR A 423 55.06 -47.67 36.47
C TYR A 423 55.92 -47.45 35.23
N ASN A 424 55.25 -47.21 34.10
CA ASN A 424 55.86 -46.74 32.87
C ASN A 424 55.16 -45.44 32.45
N PHE A 425 55.92 -44.36 32.37
CA PHE A 425 55.42 -43.09 31.85
C PHE A 425 56.49 -42.33 31.07
N ILE A 426 56.00 -41.48 30.19
CA ILE A 426 56.81 -40.51 29.47
C ILE A 426 56.44 -39.12 29.99
N TRP A 427 57.44 -38.35 30.40
CA TRP A 427 57.28 -36.96 30.78
C TRP A 427 57.77 -36.06 29.65
N GLU A 428 56.88 -35.21 29.16
CA GLU A 428 57.09 -34.38 27.99
C GLU A 428 56.79 -32.89 28.28
N ASN A 429 57.41 -32.01 27.50
CA ASN A 429 57.02 -30.61 27.37
C ASN A 429 56.94 -29.81 28.68
N LEU A 430 57.85 -30.06 29.63
CA LEU A 430 57.89 -29.35 30.90
C LEU A 430 58.33 -27.89 30.73
N MET A 431 57.43 -26.96 31.02
CA MET A 431 57.71 -25.52 31.06
C MET A 431 57.26 -24.90 32.37
N ILE A 432 57.97 -23.87 32.79
CA ILE A 432 57.51 -22.97 33.85
C ILE A 432 57.47 -21.56 33.26
N LEU A 433 56.27 -20.98 33.23
CA LEU A 433 56.02 -19.66 32.66
C LEU A 433 55.57 -18.69 33.76
N GLU A 434 56.00 -17.43 33.66
CA GLU A 434 55.51 -16.36 34.52
C GLU A 434 54.00 -16.10 34.24
N GLY A 435 53.23 -15.89 35.30
CA GLY A 435 51.79 -15.61 35.27
C GLY A 435 50.89 -16.82 35.54
N ASP A 436 49.59 -16.57 35.64
CA ASP A 436 48.54 -17.58 35.71
C ASP A 436 48.06 -17.97 34.29
N TRP A 437 48.30 -19.24 33.94
CA TRP A 437 47.91 -19.83 32.65
C TRP A 437 46.78 -20.86 32.77
N SER A 438 46.15 -21.00 33.94
CA SER A 438 45.08 -21.99 34.17
C SER A 438 43.84 -21.77 33.28
N SER A 439 43.55 -20.53 32.93
CA SER A 439 42.42 -20.13 32.08
C SER A 439 42.83 -19.68 30.67
N LYS A 440 44.13 -19.60 30.38
CA LYS A 440 44.68 -19.15 29.09
C LYS A 440 45.08 -20.32 28.20
N GLU A 441 45.12 -20.08 26.89
CA GLU A 441 45.69 -21.07 25.98
C GLU A 441 47.15 -21.32 26.32
N ILE A 442 47.54 -22.59 26.32
CA ILE A 442 48.88 -23.02 26.68
C ILE A 442 49.74 -23.01 25.43
N PRO A 443 50.86 -22.27 25.40
CA PRO A 443 51.73 -22.26 24.24
C PRO A 443 52.35 -23.66 24.04
N PRO A 444 52.67 -24.03 22.79
CA PRO A 444 53.51 -25.19 22.50
C PRO A 444 54.84 -25.11 23.26
N TYR A 445 55.46 -26.27 23.49
CA TYR A 445 56.74 -26.35 24.17
C TYR A 445 57.84 -25.50 23.50
N PHE A 446 58.62 -24.77 24.29
CA PHE A 446 59.83 -24.08 23.84
C PHE A 446 60.90 -24.01 24.94
N GLU A 447 62.15 -23.87 24.52
CA GLU A 447 63.32 -23.68 25.38
C GLU A 447 63.70 -22.19 25.44
N GLY A 448 64.16 -21.71 26.59
CA GLY A 448 64.62 -20.34 26.76
C GLY A 448 63.51 -19.30 26.59
N ILE A 449 63.53 -18.54 25.49
CA ILE A 449 62.52 -17.51 25.19
C ILE A 449 61.82 -17.77 23.86
N LYS A 450 60.57 -17.33 23.76
CA LYS A 450 59.76 -17.47 22.53
C LYS A 450 58.86 -16.26 22.35
N SER A 451 58.79 -15.73 21.14
CA SER A 451 58.00 -14.53 20.83
C SER A 451 56.80 -14.80 19.92
N VAL A 452 55.85 -13.87 19.95
CA VAL A 452 54.65 -13.91 19.10
C VAL A 452 55.02 -13.96 17.61
N GLY A 453 54.43 -14.90 16.87
CA GLY A 453 54.66 -15.13 15.45
C GLY A 453 55.88 -16.00 15.14
N GLU A 454 56.78 -16.23 16.11
CA GLU A 454 58.06 -16.91 15.85
C GLU A 454 57.88 -18.38 15.43
N ALA A 455 56.89 -19.08 16.01
CA ALA A 455 56.56 -20.45 15.63
C ALA A 455 55.87 -20.52 14.25
N GLU A 456 55.23 -19.44 13.82
CA GLU A 456 54.50 -19.32 12.56
C GLU A 456 55.34 -18.68 11.43
N GLY A 457 56.66 -18.58 11.60
CA GLY A 457 57.54 -17.95 10.60
C GLY A 457 57.36 -16.44 10.51
N ASN A 458 57.20 -15.78 11.66
CA ASN A 458 56.95 -14.34 11.83
C ASN A 458 55.61 -13.87 11.25
N LYS A 459 54.62 -14.78 11.24
CA LYS A 459 53.27 -14.50 10.75
C LYS A 459 52.29 -14.37 11.90
N ILE A 460 51.47 -13.32 11.88
CA ILE A 460 50.37 -13.10 12.81
C ILE A 460 49.06 -13.40 12.10
N SER A 461 48.24 -14.29 12.67
CA SER A 461 46.96 -14.68 12.09
C SER A 461 45.82 -14.20 12.97
N ILE A 462 44.89 -13.46 12.37
CA ILE A 462 43.74 -12.91 13.07
C ILE A 462 42.50 -13.27 12.28
N LEU A 463 41.50 -13.68 13.01
CA LEU A 463 40.22 -14.08 12.48
C LEU A 463 39.15 -13.33 13.26
N THR A 464 38.14 -12.82 12.58
CA THR A 464 36.86 -12.52 13.21
C THR A 464 35.84 -13.53 12.74
N CYS A 465 34.90 -13.90 13.59
CA CYS A 465 33.82 -14.82 13.24
C CYS A 465 32.49 -14.39 13.85
N GLY A 466 31.40 -14.94 13.30
CA GLY A 466 30.05 -14.76 13.87
C GLY A 466 29.87 -15.46 15.21
N LYS A 467 28.64 -15.51 15.70
CA LYS A 467 28.30 -16.21 16.94
C LYS A 467 28.33 -17.73 16.78
N ASN A 468 28.17 -18.22 15.55
CA ASN A 468 28.38 -19.63 15.23
C ASN A 468 29.90 -19.91 15.09
N LEU A 469 30.44 -20.65 16.05
CA LEU A 469 31.88 -20.89 16.23
C LEU A 469 32.38 -22.17 15.53
N VAL A 470 31.51 -22.94 14.88
CA VAL A 470 31.89 -24.22 14.27
C VAL A 470 31.90 -24.16 12.76
N ASN A 471 33.03 -24.58 12.18
CA ASN A 471 33.16 -24.88 10.76
C ASN A 471 33.59 -26.34 10.62
N LEU A 472 32.66 -27.22 10.23
CA LEU A 472 32.88 -28.67 10.19
C LEU A 472 34.03 -29.07 9.26
N LYS A 473 34.28 -28.31 8.20
CA LYS A 473 35.37 -28.61 7.26
C LYS A 473 36.76 -28.43 7.86
N LYS A 474 36.88 -27.65 8.94
CA LYS A 474 38.14 -27.37 9.64
C LYS A 474 38.41 -28.30 10.82
N LEU A 475 37.44 -29.14 11.20
CA LEU A 475 37.56 -29.98 12.38
C LEU A 475 38.20 -31.33 12.04
N LYS A 476 38.98 -31.86 12.99
CA LYS A 476 39.61 -33.17 12.89
C LYS A 476 38.67 -34.23 13.47
N VAL A 477 38.53 -35.35 12.79
CA VAL A 477 37.81 -36.51 13.32
C VAL A 477 38.69 -37.19 14.36
N THR A 478 38.15 -37.39 15.56
CA THR A 478 38.85 -38.05 16.67
C THR A 478 38.47 -39.52 16.74
N ASN A 479 37.18 -39.81 16.63
CA ASN A 479 36.66 -41.17 16.66
C ASN A 479 35.60 -41.35 15.58
N ASN A 480 35.62 -42.54 14.98
CA ASN A 480 34.58 -42.99 14.07
C ASN A 480 34.20 -44.44 14.44
N TYR A 481 32.96 -44.62 14.89
CA TYR A 481 32.43 -45.92 15.30
C TYR A 481 31.51 -46.46 14.20
N ASN A 482 32.07 -47.24 13.27
CA ASN A 482 31.36 -47.94 12.18
C ASN A 482 30.41 -47.05 11.36
N THR A 483 30.82 -45.80 11.14
CA THR A 483 30.02 -44.73 10.55
C THR A 483 30.67 -44.19 9.28
N GLU A 484 29.93 -44.17 8.18
CA GLU A 484 30.24 -43.40 6.97
C GLU A 484 29.73 -41.98 7.19
N TYR A 485 30.51 -40.96 6.82
CA TYR A 485 30.06 -39.58 6.93
C TYR A 485 30.47 -38.77 5.70
N THR A 486 29.71 -37.71 5.43
CA THR A 486 30.03 -36.77 4.37
C THR A 486 29.68 -35.37 4.84
N ILE A 487 30.68 -34.50 4.91
CA ILE A 487 30.48 -33.08 5.19
C ILE A 487 30.02 -32.42 3.88
N ILE A 488 28.74 -32.04 3.84
CA ILE A 488 28.13 -31.40 2.66
C ILE A 488 28.51 -29.92 2.61
N SER A 489 28.51 -29.26 3.77
CA SER A 489 28.87 -27.84 3.91
C SER A 489 29.49 -27.56 5.27
N GLU A 490 29.87 -26.31 5.53
CA GLU A 490 30.46 -25.87 6.80
C GLU A 490 29.58 -26.19 8.02
N ASN A 491 28.26 -26.31 7.83
CA ASN A 491 27.28 -26.55 8.90
C ASN A 491 26.31 -27.70 8.58
N GLU A 492 26.71 -28.61 7.68
CA GLU A 492 25.89 -29.74 7.28
C GLU A 492 26.73 -31.00 7.10
N ILE A 493 26.28 -32.09 7.74
CA ILE A 493 26.91 -33.40 7.66
C ILE A 493 25.83 -34.47 7.48
N VAL A 494 26.12 -35.42 6.60
CA VAL A 494 25.37 -36.67 6.44
C VAL A 494 26.12 -37.77 7.15
N VAL A 495 25.39 -38.57 7.91
CA VAL A 495 25.91 -39.69 8.69
C VAL A 495 25.15 -40.95 8.29
N LYS A 496 25.89 -41.99 7.90
CA LYS A 496 25.41 -43.26 7.36
C LYS A 496 26.09 -44.44 8.06
N ALA A 497 25.41 -45.58 8.13
CA ALA A 497 25.98 -46.83 8.62
C ALA A 497 27.01 -47.45 7.66
N ILE A 498 28.05 -48.08 8.22
CA ILE A 498 28.88 -49.03 7.48
C ILE A 498 28.41 -50.48 7.72
N ASN A 499 27.87 -50.79 8.91
CA ASN A 499 27.54 -52.15 9.34
C ASN A 499 26.22 -52.27 10.13
N ASN A 500 25.89 -53.52 10.46
CA ASN A 500 24.73 -53.98 11.23
C ASN A 500 24.73 -53.62 12.74
N ASP A 501 25.44 -52.56 13.16
CA ASP A 501 25.49 -52.14 14.56
C ASP A 501 24.34 -51.20 14.96
N ALA A 502 23.85 -51.39 16.19
CA ALA A 502 22.77 -50.61 16.80
C ALA A 502 23.20 -49.20 17.25
N TYR A 503 24.51 -48.92 17.29
CA TYR A 503 25.10 -47.71 17.85
C TYR A 503 26.15 -47.12 16.91
N ARG A 504 25.97 -45.85 16.48
CA ARG A 504 26.81 -45.22 15.45
C ARG A 504 27.11 -43.78 15.79
N MET A 505 28.38 -43.40 15.74
CA MET A 505 28.82 -42.06 16.09
C MET A 505 30.03 -41.61 15.30
N ILE A 506 30.09 -40.30 15.09
CA ILE A 506 31.33 -39.62 14.71
C ILE A 506 31.59 -38.45 15.65
N GLU A 507 32.84 -38.30 16.04
CA GLU A 507 33.32 -37.25 16.93
C GLU A 507 34.37 -36.39 16.24
N PHE A 508 34.23 -35.09 16.44
CA PHE A 508 35.17 -34.08 15.98
C PHE A 508 35.84 -33.40 17.17
N GLU A 509 37.16 -33.25 17.10
CA GLU A 509 37.93 -32.50 18.09
C GLU A 509 37.47 -31.05 18.10
N LEU A 510 37.13 -30.53 19.28
CA LEU A 510 36.95 -29.09 19.42
C LEU A 510 38.31 -28.41 19.58
N PRO A 511 38.53 -27.27 18.92
CA PRO A 511 39.66 -26.41 19.21
C PRO A 511 39.79 -26.10 20.71
N THR A 512 41.01 -26.11 21.24
CA THR A 512 41.35 -25.93 22.67
C THR A 512 40.73 -24.68 23.28
N GLN A 513 40.65 -23.59 22.53
CA GLN A 513 40.04 -22.33 22.92
C GLN A 513 38.51 -22.43 23.16
N LEU A 514 37.83 -23.37 22.49
CA LEU A 514 36.39 -23.61 22.65
C LEU A 514 36.10 -24.53 23.83
N GLN A 515 36.98 -25.48 24.14
CA GLN A 515 36.78 -26.48 25.22
C GLN A 515 36.63 -25.84 26.61
N ARG A 516 37.11 -24.60 26.79
CA ARG A 516 37.07 -23.86 28.06
C ARG A 516 35.87 -22.92 28.19
N LYS A 517 35.02 -22.85 27.17
CA LYS A 517 33.85 -21.98 27.12
C LYS A 517 32.60 -22.75 27.53
N GLN A 518 31.65 -22.04 28.13
CA GLN A 518 30.32 -22.58 28.31
C GLN A 518 29.59 -22.50 26.97
N LEU A 519 29.58 -23.61 26.24
CA LEU A 519 29.04 -23.67 24.90
C LEU A 519 27.66 -24.34 24.87
N LYS A 520 26.86 -23.88 23.93
CA LYS A 520 25.58 -24.47 23.55
C LYS A 520 25.66 -24.97 22.11
N SER A 521 25.22 -26.21 21.93
CA SER A 521 25.18 -26.91 20.65
C SER A 521 23.74 -27.07 20.18
N SER A 522 23.44 -26.67 18.94
CA SER A 522 22.13 -26.89 18.31
C SER A 522 22.28 -27.39 16.87
N SER A 523 21.31 -28.17 16.42
CA SER A 523 21.20 -28.66 15.04
C SER A 523 19.75 -28.95 14.70
N THR A 524 19.47 -29.02 13.41
CA THR A 524 18.22 -29.58 12.86
C THR A 524 18.51 -30.96 12.27
N ASN A 525 17.80 -31.99 12.75
CA ASN A 525 18.06 -33.37 12.35
C ASN A 525 16.96 -33.84 11.38
N ILE A 526 17.36 -34.33 10.21
CA ILE A 526 16.46 -34.82 9.16
C ILE A 526 16.74 -36.30 8.94
N LYS A 527 15.71 -37.13 9.08
CA LYS A 527 15.76 -38.55 8.74
C LYS A 527 15.57 -38.68 7.23
N GLU A 528 16.58 -39.17 6.51
CA GLU A 528 16.48 -39.39 5.05
C GLU A 528 16.00 -40.80 4.71
N SER A 529 16.39 -41.79 5.52
CA SER A 529 15.92 -43.17 5.41
C SER A 529 16.03 -43.92 6.74
N GLY A 530 15.18 -44.92 6.96
CA GLY A 530 15.17 -45.77 8.17
C GLY A 530 14.51 -45.14 9.40
N ASN A 531 14.47 -45.89 10.52
CA ASN A 531 13.77 -45.51 11.76
C ASN A 531 14.73 -45.06 12.87
N TYR A 532 15.61 -44.11 12.58
CA TYR A 532 16.68 -43.70 13.50
C TYR A 532 16.37 -42.38 14.22
N ASP A 533 16.87 -42.24 15.44
CA ASP A 533 16.95 -40.96 16.13
C ASP A 533 18.39 -40.43 16.08
N GLY A 534 18.51 -39.13 15.78
CA GLY A 534 19.79 -38.42 15.72
C GLY A 534 19.92 -37.45 16.88
N ALA A 535 21.10 -37.39 17.50
CA ALA A 535 21.44 -36.36 18.46
C ALA A 535 22.76 -35.68 18.08
N PHE A 536 22.83 -34.39 18.37
CA PHE A 536 24.03 -33.56 18.22
C PHE A 536 24.32 -32.94 19.57
N GLY A 537 25.57 -32.98 20.00
CA GLY A 537 25.91 -32.41 21.29
C GLY A 537 27.40 -32.36 21.58
N LEU A 538 27.70 -31.64 22.66
CA LEU A 538 29.01 -31.64 23.28
C LEU A 538 29.21 -32.91 24.12
N TYR A 539 30.39 -33.50 24.05
CA TYR A 539 30.76 -34.67 24.85
C TYR A 539 32.14 -34.50 25.50
N GLU A 540 32.49 -35.43 26.39
CA GLU A 540 33.75 -35.40 27.18
C GLU A 540 34.01 -34.08 27.92
N GLY A 541 32.95 -33.49 28.49
CA GLY A 541 33.06 -32.21 29.18
C GLY A 541 33.33 -31.02 28.24
N GLY A 542 32.93 -31.11 26.97
CA GLY A 542 33.08 -30.04 25.98
C GLY A 542 34.32 -30.13 25.11
N LYS A 543 34.98 -31.30 25.06
CA LYS A 543 36.20 -31.53 24.27
C LYS A 543 35.94 -31.93 22.83
N VAL A 544 34.79 -32.56 22.57
CA VAL A 544 34.43 -33.02 21.23
C VAL A 544 32.99 -32.64 20.91
N ILE A 545 32.75 -32.41 19.62
CA ILE A 545 31.40 -32.39 19.05
C ILE A 545 31.07 -33.80 18.59
N ARG A 546 29.93 -34.32 19.03
CA ARG A 546 29.44 -35.64 18.66
C ARG A 546 28.21 -35.54 17.78
N PHE A 547 28.23 -36.30 16.69
CA PHE A 547 27.05 -36.64 15.91
C PHE A 547 26.69 -38.09 16.18
N TYR A 548 25.48 -38.30 16.68
CA TYR A 548 25.00 -39.57 17.18
C TYR A 548 23.78 -40.03 16.40
N ALA A 549 23.75 -41.30 16.00
CA ALA A 549 22.60 -41.93 15.37
C ALA A 549 22.32 -43.29 16.04
N SER A 550 21.10 -43.50 16.52
CA SER A 550 20.69 -44.78 17.12
C SER A 550 19.30 -45.23 16.74
N GLU A 551 19.09 -46.54 16.79
CA GLU A 551 17.80 -47.18 16.56
C GLU A 551 17.41 -48.02 17.78
N SER A 552 16.11 -48.11 18.06
CA SER A 552 15.58 -48.96 19.13
C SER A 552 15.39 -50.43 18.73
N ASN A 553 15.34 -50.76 17.43
CA ASN A 553 14.90 -52.09 16.93
C ASN A 553 15.81 -52.77 15.88
N GLY A 554 17.05 -52.31 15.67
CA GLY A 554 18.13 -53.09 15.03
C GLY A 554 18.00 -53.43 13.53
N ASN A 555 17.56 -52.51 12.65
CA ASN A 555 17.45 -52.76 11.20
C ASN A 555 18.17 -51.69 10.32
N LEU A 556 19.05 -52.14 9.43
CA LEU A 556 20.38 -51.54 9.31
C LEU A 556 20.67 -50.87 7.95
N ASN A 557 20.02 -49.73 7.64
CA ASN A 557 20.27 -48.99 6.38
C ASN A 557 19.89 -47.49 6.39
N GLY A 558 19.83 -46.83 7.55
CA GLY A 558 19.39 -45.42 7.63
C GLY A 558 20.47 -44.37 7.41
N ILE A 559 20.02 -43.23 6.86
CA ILE A 559 20.81 -42.02 6.61
C ILE A 559 20.19 -40.89 7.43
N ILE A 560 21.01 -40.22 8.26
CA ILE A 560 20.61 -39.01 9.00
C ILE A 560 21.43 -37.83 8.47
N ARG A 561 20.74 -36.72 8.24
CA ARG A 561 21.34 -35.45 7.88
C ARG A 561 21.19 -34.47 9.04
N PHE A 562 22.30 -33.92 9.49
CA PHE A 562 22.36 -32.84 10.46
C PHE A 562 22.59 -31.53 9.70
N LYS A 563 21.64 -30.59 9.82
CA LYS A 563 21.69 -29.25 9.23
C LYS A 563 21.72 -28.20 10.33
N ASN A 564 21.99 -26.96 9.93
CA ASN A 564 21.93 -25.80 10.82
C ASN A 564 22.78 -26.00 12.08
N ILE A 565 23.95 -26.63 11.90
CA ILE A 565 24.84 -26.97 12.99
C ILE A 565 25.45 -25.68 13.53
N GLN A 566 25.21 -25.43 14.81
CA GLN A 566 25.68 -24.23 15.49
C GLN A 566 26.25 -24.58 16.85
N LEU A 567 27.37 -23.93 17.13
CA LEU A 567 28.02 -23.93 18.43
C LEU A 567 28.24 -22.48 18.84
N GLU A 568 27.70 -22.07 19.97
CA GLU A 568 27.79 -20.69 20.45
C GLU A 568 28.04 -20.63 21.96
N GLU A 569 28.60 -19.54 22.47
CA GLU A 569 28.77 -19.34 23.91
C GLU A 569 27.43 -18.94 24.55
N GLY A 570 26.98 -19.71 25.54
CA GLY A 570 25.75 -19.41 26.26
C GLY A 570 25.04 -20.63 26.84
N THR A 571 23.86 -20.39 27.40
CA THR A 571 23.01 -21.40 28.06
C THR A 571 21.67 -21.62 27.35
N LYS A 572 21.32 -20.74 26.39
CA LYS A 572 20.05 -20.76 25.67
C LYS A 572 20.29 -20.84 24.17
N ASP A 573 19.40 -21.52 23.47
CA ASP A 573 19.43 -21.60 22.01
C ASP A 573 19.05 -20.25 21.39
N THR A 574 19.85 -19.77 20.44
CA THR A 574 19.47 -18.67 19.56
C THR A 574 19.08 -19.17 18.16
N SER A 575 18.46 -18.29 17.37
CA SER A 575 18.16 -18.59 15.97
C SER A 575 19.43 -18.92 15.20
N TYR A 576 19.35 -19.96 14.37
CA TYR A 576 20.49 -20.43 13.57
C TYR A 576 21.08 -19.30 12.71
N GLU A 577 22.41 -19.20 12.69
CA GLU A 577 23.14 -18.51 11.65
C GLU A 577 24.25 -19.38 11.06
N LYS A 578 24.54 -19.13 9.79
CA LYS A 578 25.67 -19.78 9.11
C LYS A 578 26.99 -19.30 9.73
N TYR A 579 27.95 -20.21 9.94
CA TYR A 579 29.36 -19.87 10.15
C TYR A 579 29.84 -18.84 9.12
N LYS A 580 30.48 -17.78 9.62
CA LYS A 580 31.08 -16.70 8.85
C LYS A 580 32.40 -16.35 9.50
N GLU A 581 33.37 -15.98 8.68
CA GLU A 581 34.65 -15.50 9.14
C GLU A 581 35.21 -14.44 8.21
N ASP A 582 36.04 -13.57 8.77
CA ASP A 582 36.96 -12.74 8.00
C ASP A 582 38.36 -12.91 8.59
N LYS A 583 39.35 -13.15 7.74
CA LYS A 583 40.71 -13.47 8.14
C LYS A 583 41.68 -12.45 7.57
N THR A 584 42.65 -12.08 8.38
CA THR A 584 43.84 -11.33 7.94
C THR A 584 45.10 -11.99 8.49
N GLU A 585 46.16 -11.96 7.69
CA GLU A 585 47.48 -12.42 8.08
C GLU A 585 48.49 -11.30 7.85
N ILE A 586 49.38 -11.10 8.81
CA ILE A 586 50.42 -10.08 8.73
C ILE A 586 51.77 -10.75 8.85
N LEU A 587 52.64 -10.48 7.89
CA LEU A 587 54.05 -10.84 7.98
C LEU A 587 54.80 -9.69 8.66
N THR A 588 55.42 -9.94 9.80
CA THR A 588 56.16 -8.90 10.55
C THR A 588 57.60 -8.74 10.05
N GLY A 589 57.87 -9.15 8.81
CA GLY A 589 59.21 -9.17 8.20
C GLY A 589 60.05 -10.34 8.69
N ASN A 590 61.35 -10.10 8.91
CA ASN A 590 62.33 -11.13 9.27
C ASN A 590 62.34 -11.49 10.77
N GLU A 591 61.57 -10.80 11.59
CA GLU A 591 61.63 -10.91 13.04
C GLU A 591 60.24 -11.00 13.69
N PRO A 592 60.09 -11.77 14.79
CA PRO A 592 58.83 -11.92 15.50
C PRO A 592 58.48 -10.67 16.31
N LEU A 593 57.27 -10.56 16.84
CA LEU A 593 56.89 -9.44 17.71
C LEU A 593 57.30 -9.70 19.15
N ARG A 594 58.29 -8.93 19.63
CA ARG A 594 58.89 -9.12 20.96
C ARG A 594 58.20 -8.26 22.02
N GLY A 595 58.28 -8.71 23.26
CA GLY A 595 57.80 -7.96 24.42
C GLY A 595 58.73 -8.15 25.63
N LEU A 596 58.74 -7.17 26.53
CA LEU A 596 59.51 -7.19 27.77
C LEU A 596 58.57 -7.17 28.99
N PRO A 597 59.01 -7.66 30.16
CA PRO A 597 58.16 -7.77 31.36
C PRO A 597 57.64 -6.45 31.91
N ASN A 598 58.25 -5.32 31.54
CA ASN A 598 57.79 -3.98 31.91
C ASN A 598 56.65 -3.43 31.01
N GLY A 599 56.15 -4.22 30.07
CA GLY A 599 55.09 -3.83 29.13
C GLY A 599 55.59 -3.17 27.83
N VAL A 600 56.89 -2.94 27.69
CA VAL A 600 57.47 -2.49 26.41
C VAL A 600 57.37 -3.62 25.41
N SER A 601 56.85 -3.33 24.21
CA SER A 601 56.60 -4.36 23.19
C SER A 601 56.68 -3.74 21.80
N ASP A 602 57.01 -4.57 20.81
CA ASP A 602 56.81 -4.23 19.42
C ASP A 602 55.30 -4.07 19.17
N VAL A 603 54.91 -3.11 18.34
CA VAL A 603 53.49 -2.79 18.10
C VAL A 603 53.21 -2.76 16.60
N VAL A 604 52.26 -3.58 16.16
CA VAL A 604 51.63 -3.44 14.85
C VAL A 604 50.39 -2.56 15.01
N ASP A 605 50.35 -1.45 14.28
CA ASP A 605 49.22 -0.53 14.23
C ASP A 605 48.50 -0.69 12.88
N PHE A 606 47.28 -1.22 12.93
CA PHE A 606 46.46 -1.49 11.75
C PHE A 606 45.99 -0.23 11.04
N TYR A 607 45.77 0.85 11.80
CA TYR A 607 45.29 2.09 11.22
C TYR A 607 46.40 2.77 10.42
N LYS A 608 47.63 2.74 10.95
CA LYS A 608 48.80 3.35 10.30
C LYS A 608 49.50 2.46 9.28
N ASN A 609 49.14 1.18 9.20
CA ASN A 609 49.85 0.16 8.43
C ASN A 609 51.35 0.13 8.79
N GLU A 610 51.65 0.16 10.08
CA GLU A 610 53.01 0.32 10.61
C GLU A 610 53.34 -0.72 11.68
N LEU A 611 54.60 -1.15 11.69
CA LEU A 611 55.22 -1.91 12.76
C LEU A 611 56.27 -1.05 13.45
N THR A 612 56.08 -0.77 14.73
CA THR A 612 57.07 -0.11 15.57
C THR A 612 57.84 -1.13 16.38
N ARG A 613 59.15 -1.24 16.13
CA ARG A 613 60.10 -2.05 16.88
C ARG A 613 60.60 -1.28 18.08
N ASN A 614 60.19 -1.70 19.26
CA ASN A 614 60.63 -1.14 20.54
C ASN A 614 61.64 -2.04 21.25
N VAL A 615 61.72 -3.31 20.85
CA VAL A 615 62.57 -4.33 21.48
C VAL A 615 63.61 -4.83 20.48
N GLU A 616 64.88 -4.74 20.87
CA GLU A 616 66.02 -5.22 20.07
C GLU A 616 66.51 -6.56 20.60
N LYS A 617 67.08 -7.37 19.71
CA LYS A 617 67.78 -8.61 20.04
C LYS A 617 69.27 -8.43 19.84
N VAL A 618 70.07 -8.76 20.86
CA VAL A 618 71.51 -9.01 20.69
C VAL A 618 71.79 -10.51 20.86
N VAL A 619 72.66 -11.04 20.00
CA VAL A 619 73.18 -12.40 20.07
C VAL A 619 74.65 -12.32 20.48
N LEU A 620 74.97 -12.84 21.67
CA LEU A 620 76.28 -12.77 22.30
C LEU A 620 76.95 -14.15 22.19
N LYS A 621 78.07 -14.20 21.47
CA LYS A 621 78.81 -15.41 21.10
C LYS A 621 80.20 -15.46 21.71
N GLY A 622 80.60 -14.43 22.47
CA GLY A 622 81.93 -14.31 23.07
C GLY A 622 82.96 -13.70 22.14
N ASP A 623 82.54 -12.99 21.07
CA ASP A 623 83.43 -12.35 20.13
C ASP A 623 84.17 -11.15 20.77
N ASP A 624 85.37 -10.83 20.31
CA ASP A 624 86.17 -9.73 20.90
C ASP A 624 85.50 -8.35 20.74
N SER A 625 84.64 -8.18 19.73
CA SER A 625 83.83 -6.98 19.54
C SER A 625 82.82 -6.74 20.64
N GLU A 626 82.44 -7.78 21.40
CA GLU A 626 81.48 -7.68 22.52
C GLU A 626 82.11 -7.03 23.76
N LYS A 627 83.44 -6.84 23.83
CA LYS A 627 84.13 -6.09 24.89
C LYS A 627 83.69 -6.45 26.32
N TRP A 628 83.58 -7.75 26.62
CA TRP A 628 83.25 -8.24 27.97
C TRP A 628 84.29 -7.82 29.00
N ASN A 629 83.83 -7.24 30.10
CA ASN A 629 84.65 -6.86 31.24
C ASN A 629 84.28 -7.69 32.47
N LEU A 630 85.27 -7.93 33.32
CA LEU A 630 85.06 -8.55 34.63
C LEU A 630 84.40 -7.54 35.58
N GLY A 631 83.33 -7.97 36.26
CA GLY A 631 82.64 -7.22 37.31
C GLY A 631 82.91 -7.78 38.71
N ASP A 632 81.87 -7.76 39.55
CA ASP A 632 81.89 -8.29 40.91
C ASP A 632 82.23 -9.79 40.95
N THR A 633 83.03 -10.18 41.95
CA THR A 633 83.32 -11.58 42.28
C THR A 633 82.68 -11.91 43.62
N LEU A 634 81.69 -12.79 43.62
CA LEU A 634 80.99 -13.26 44.83
C LEU A 634 81.56 -14.61 45.27
N THR A 635 80.94 -15.32 46.23
CA THR A 635 81.47 -16.60 46.72
C THR A 635 81.33 -17.66 45.64
N LYS A 636 80.11 -17.85 45.12
CA LYS A 636 79.74 -18.86 44.12
C LYS A 636 79.82 -18.34 42.69
N CYS A 637 79.33 -17.13 42.47
CA CYS A 637 79.20 -16.52 41.16
C CYS A 637 80.28 -15.45 40.90
N ILE A 638 80.51 -15.18 39.63
CA ILE A 638 81.34 -14.08 39.14
C ILE A 638 80.54 -13.37 38.05
N SER A 639 80.67 -12.04 37.97
CA SER A 639 79.89 -11.26 37.01
C SER A 639 80.74 -10.74 35.86
N PHE A 640 80.12 -10.67 34.68
CA PHE A 640 80.70 -10.08 33.48
C PHE A 640 79.71 -9.08 32.90
N TYR A 641 80.21 -7.99 32.34
CA TYR A 641 79.36 -6.99 31.72
C TYR A 641 79.83 -6.55 30.36
N THR A 642 78.86 -6.20 29.52
CA THR A 642 79.06 -5.59 28.20
C THR A 642 78.02 -4.50 27.96
N HIS A 643 78.31 -3.58 27.04
CA HIS A 643 77.43 -2.46 26.71
C HIS A 643 76.46 -2.81 25.57
N LEU A 644 75.17 -2.51 25.77
CA LEU A 644 74.17 -2.62 24.70
C LEU A 644 74.19 -1.34 23.85
N THR A 645 74.62 -1.45 22.59
CA THR A 645 74.94 -0.30 21.71
C THR A 645 73.76 0.62 21.39
N ASN A 646 72.52 0.14 21.53
CA ASN A 646 71.29 0.91 21.25
C ASN A 646 70.23 0.81 22.37
N GLY A 647 70.67 0.48 23.60
CA GLY A 647 69.76 0.23 24.71
C GLY A 647 69.32 1.48 25.46
N VAL A 648 68.15 1.43 26.10
CA VAL A 648 67.74 2.42 27.11
C VAL A 648 68.40 2.09 28.45
N THR A 649 68.71 3.13 29.22
CA THR A 649 69.17 3.01 30.60
C THR A 649 68.08 2.46 31.51
N TYR A 650 68.44 1.45 32.33
CA TYR A 650 67.64 0.95 33.45
C TYR A 650 66.24 0.42 33.09
N LYS A 651 66.20 -0.72 32.39
CA LYS A 651 64.98 -1.48 32.05
C LYS A 651 65.23 -2.99 32.18
N PRO A 652 64.19 -3.79 32.46
CA PRO A 652 64.33 -5.23 32.45
C PRO A 652 64.70 -5.75 31.06
N VAL A 653 65.58 -6.74 31.05
CA VAL A 653 65.97 -7.50 29.86
C VAL A 653 65.40 -8.92 29.96
N LEU A 654 65.26 -9.60 28.83
CA LEU A 654 64.97 -11.04 28.79
C LEU A 654 66.14 -11.78 28.18
N SER A 655 66.37 -13.02 28.63
CA SER A 655 67.41 -13.88 28.06
C SER A 655 66.92 -15.31 27.91
N ASP A 656 67.42 -16.00 26.90
CA ASP A 656 67.17 -17.43 26.71
C ASP A 656 67.90 -18.32 27.73
N LYS A 657 68.91 -17.79 28.43
CA LYS A 657 69.73 -18.54 29.42
C LYS A 657 69.54 -18.10 30.87
N PHE A 658 69.22 -16.83 31.10
CA PHE A 658 69.24 -16.23 32.43
C PHE A 658 67.92 -15.53 32.78
N VAL A 659 67.50 -15.64 34.03
CA VAL A 659 66.36 -14.90 34.56
C VAL A 659 66.82 -13.52 35.01
N PHE A 660 65.96 -12.52 34.80
CA PHE A 660 66.23 -11.15 35.22
C PHE A 660 66.08 -11.01 36.74
N ASP A 661 67.11 -10.51 37.42
CA ASP A 661 67.06 -10.19 38.86
C ASP A 661 67.88 -8.93 39.15
N LEU A 662 67.29 -7.95 39.84
CA LEU A 662 67.97 -6.71 40.22
C LEU A 662 68.88 -6.88 41.46
N SER A 663 68.68 -7.93 42.25
CA SER A 663 69.43 -8.17 43.47
C SER A 663 70.85 -8.66 43.17
N SER A 664 71.81 -8.31 44.03
CA SER A 664 73.19 -8.82 43.95
C SER A 664 73.31 -10.19 44.63
N LYS A 665 72.38 -11.11 44.37
CA LYS A 665 72.42 -12.46 44.93
C LYS A 665 73.60 -13.23 44.36
N ASP A 666 74.13 -14.16 45.17
CA ASP A 666 75.19 -15.08 44.76
C ASP A 666 74.64 -16.27 43.94
N GLU A 667 73.84 -15.95 42.92
CA GLU A 667 73.11 -16.88 42.06
C GLU A 667 73.21 -16.43 40.60
N GLU A 668 72.95 -17.33 39.65
CA GLU A 668 73.04 -17.00 38.22
C GLU A 668 71.84 -16.18 37.76
N HIS A 669 72.09 -15.00 37.22
CA HIS A 669 71.03 -14.12 36.74
C HIS A 669 71.60 -13.11 35.76
N ILE A 670 70.70 -12.39 35.10
CA ILE A 670 71.03 -11.27 34.24
C ILE A 670 70.41 -10.00 34.80
N ARG A 671 71.10 -8.88 34.68
CA ARG A 671 70.55 -7.56 35.03
C ARG A 671 71.12 -6.48 34.15
N GLN A 672 70.49 -5.32 34.17
CA GLN A 672 71.04 -4.11 33.56
C GLN A 672 71.60 -3.19 34.64
N THR A 673 72.70 -2.48 34.36
CA THR A 673 73.27 -1.48 35.30
C THR A 673 72.29 -0.36 35.62
N THR A 674 72.18 0.01 36.89
CA THR A 674 71.49 1.25 37.30
C THR A 674 72.20 2.46 36.68
N GLY A 675 71.49 3.23 35.85
CA GLY A 675 72.05 4.43 35.21
C GLY A 675 72.90 4.18 33.95
N GLY A 676 73.03 2.94 33.46
CA GLY A 676 73.73 2.62 32.22
C GLY A 676 73.00 1.63 31.30
N THR A 677 73.55 1.39 30.12
CA THR A 677 73.04 0.45 29.12
C THR A 677 73.67 -0.95 29.22
N SER A 678 74.59 -1.15 30.17
CA SER A 678 75.32 -2.41 30.27
C SER A 678 74.45 -3.54 30.78
N VAL A 679 74.57 -4.69 30.15
CA VAL A 679 74.04 -5.94 30.67
C VAL A 679 75.12 -6.63 31.50
N ILE A 680 74.76 -7.07 32.70
CA ILE A 680 75.61 -7.80 33.63
C ILE A 680 75.04 -9.22 33.76
N ILE A 681 75.91 -10.21 33.64
CA ILE A 681 75.58 -11.62 33.80
C ILE A 681 76.37 -12.15 34.98
N PHE A 682 75.66 -12.69 35.96
CA PHE A 682 76.24 -13.47 37.04
C PHE A 682 76.21 -14.94 36.65
N ILE A 683 77.36 -15.61 36.69
CA ILE A 683 77.53 -17.00 36.31
C ILE A 683 78.32 -17.74 37.38
N GLU A 684 77.98 -19.01 37.63
CA GLU A 684 78.76 -19.83 38.56
C GLU A 684 80.20 -20.03 38.08
N LYS A 685 81.17 -19.85 38.98
CA LYS A 685 82.60 -20.05 38.67
C LYS A 685 82.89 -21.47 38.17
N SER A 686 82.12 -22.45 38.63
CA SER A 686 82.22 -23.87 38.25
C SER A 686 81.92 -24.13 36.76
N LYS A 687 81.19 -23.24 36.09
CA LYS A 687 80.84 -23.37 34.66
C LYS A 687 81.88 -22.77 33.72
N LEU A 688 82.88 -22.07 34.25
CA LEU A 688 83.91 -21.41 33.47
C LEU A 688 85.18 -22.25 33.45
N SER A 689 85.88 -22.27 32.31
CA SER A 689 87.22 -22.90 32.25
C SER A 689 88.25 -22.15 33.10
N THR A 690 88.08 -20.84 33.22
CA THR A 690 88.87 -19.91 34.05
C THR A 690 87.93 -18.83 34.58
N PRO A 691 88.04 -18.39 35.85
CA PRO A 691 87.16 -17.38 36.43
C PRO A 691 87.53 -15.96 35.97
N ASP A 692 87.57 -15.74 34.65
CA ASP A 692 87.92 -14.48 34.00
C ASP A 692 87.11 -14.28 32.70
N ALA A 693 87.27 -13.13 32.05
CA ALA A 693 86.52 -12.78 30.85
C ALA A 693 86.78 -13.75 29.68
N ASN A 694 87.98 -14.36 29.60
CA ASN A 694 88.31 -15.33 28.56
C ASN A 694 87.55 -16.66 28.77
N GLY A 695 87.48 -17.13 30.01
CA GLY A 695 86.67 -18.30 30.37
C GLY A 695 85.19 -18.08 30.08
N PHE A 696 84.68 -16.87 30.31
CA PHE A 696 83.30 -16.50 29.98
C PHE A 696 83.04 -16.44 28.47
N LYS A 697 83.91 -15.77 27.70
CA LYS A 697 83.84 -15.77 26.23
C LYS A 697 83.84 -17.18 25.66
N LYS A 698 84.67 -18.08 26.20
CA LYS A 698 84.72 -19.49 25.79
C LYS A 698 83.41 -20.24 26.08
N LEU A 699 82.75 -19.94 27.21
CA LEU A 699 81.43 -20.49 27.53
C LEU A 699 80.38 -20.02 26.51
N LEU A 700 80.32 -18.71 26.22
CA LEU A 700 79.41 -18.14 25.21
C LEU A 700 79.63 -18.77 23.84
N LYS A 701 80.91 -18.95 23.45
CA LYS A 701 81.27 -19.60 22.19
C LYS A 701 80.82 -21.05 22.14
N THR A 702 80.95 -21.78 23.24
CA THR A 702 80.46 -23.17 23.37
C THR A 702 78.95 -23.24 23.16
N TRP A 703 78.19 -22.32 23.74
CA TRP A 703 76.74 -22.23 23.52
C TRP A 703 76.37 -21.88 22.09
N ALA A 704 77.10 -20.94 21.48
CA ALA A 704 76.89 -20.54 20.09
C ALA A 704 77.19 -21.69 19.11
N ASP A 705 78.27 -22.43 19.31
CA ASP A 705 78.66 -23.57 18.48
C ASP A 705 77.68 -24.76 18.63
N ALA A 706 77.03 -24.88 19.79
CA ALA A 706 75.93 -25.82 20.01
C ALA A 706 74.59 -25.38 19.39
N GLY A 707 74.55 -24.25 18.69
CA GLY A 707 73.35 -23.71 18.04
C GLY A 707 72.39 -22.99 18.99
N THR A 708 72.81 -22.71 20.22
CA THR A 708 71.98 -22.06 21.26
C THR A 708 72.74 -20.88 21.89
N PRO A 709 73.16 -19.87 21.11
CA PRO A 709 73.92 -18.73 21.62
C PRO A 709 73.12 -17.99 22.70
N LEU A 710 73.81 -17.18 23.51
CA LEU A 710 73.13 -16.30 24.45
C LEU A 710 72.39 -15.21 23.67
N GLU A 711 71.07 -15.18 23.78
CA GLU A 711 70.22 -14.13 23.26
C GLU A 711 69.74 -13.24 24.41
N VAL A 712 69.76 -11.93 24.18
CA VAL A 712 69.25 -10.93 25.13
C VAL A 712 68.34 -9.95 24.41
N TYR A 713 67.12 -9.80 24.92
CA TYR A 713 66.14 -8.83 24.44
C TYR A 713 66.12 -7.62 25.37
N TYR A 714 66.19 -6.42 24.79
CA TYR A 714 66.25 -5.18 25.53
C TYR A 714 65.52 -4.04 24.82
N GLN A 715 65.14 -3.00 25.56
CA GLN A 715 64.43 -1.85 24.99
C GLN A 715 65.39 -0.98 24.17
N ARG A 716 64.96 -0.60 22.96
CA ARG A 716 65.67 0.37 22.11
C ARG A 716 65.58 1.78 22.65
N ALA A 717 66.69 2.52 22.55
CA ALA A 717 66.71 3.97 22.81
C ALA A 717 65.84 4.73 21.80
N GLU A 718 65.94 4.35 20.52
CA GLU A 718 65.15 4.89 19.42
C GLU A 718 64.31 3.77 18.78
N PRO A 719 62.97 3.84 18.88
CA PRO A 719 62.09 2.92 18.17
C PRO A 719 62.31 2.99 16.66
N LYS A 720 62.20 1.85 15.97
CA LYS A 720 62.29 1.77 14.51
C LYS A 720 60.90 1.47 13.93
N THR A 721 60.42 2.31 13.03
CA THR A 721 59.13 2.10 12.36
C THR A 721 59.32 1.54 10.95
N GLU A 722 58.54 0.51 10.61
CA GLU A 722 58.54 -0.17 9.33
C GLU A 722 57.12 -0.12 8.76
N LYS A 723 56.98 0.11 7.44
CA LYS A 723 55.68 0.04 6.76
C LYS A 723 55.29 -1.42 6.53
N LEU A 724 54.04 -1.75 6.80
CA LEU A 724 53.44 -3.05 6.57
C LEU A 724 52.37 -2.99 5.48
N GLN A 725 52.15 -4.12 4.84
CA GLN A 725 50.98 -4.35 3.99
C GLN A 725 49.96 -5.12 4.83
N ILE A 726 48.98 -4.39 5.38
CA ILE A 726 47.90 -4.96 6.17
C ILE A 726 46.62 -4.82 5.35
N LYS A 727 45.78 -5.88 5.34
CA LYS A 727 44.44 -5.82 4.75
C LYS A 727 43.70 -4.60 5.30
N ASP A 728 43.12 -3.79 4.42
CA ASP A 728 42.67 -2.44 4.78
C ASP A 728 41.76 -2.38 5.99
N GLU A 729 40.80 -3.31 6.12
CA GLU A 729 39.96 -3.47 7.32
C GLU A 729 39.51 -4.93 7.55
N LEU A 730 39.44 -5.32 8.82
CA LEU A 730 38.98 -6.63 9.29
C LEU A 730 37.51 -6.51 9.70
N GLN A 731 36.62 -7.29 9.07
CA GLN A 731 35.18 -7.19 9.29
C GLN A 731 34.79 -7.67 10.70
N THR A 732 33.85 -7.01 11.37
CA THR A 732 33.18 -7.53 12.57
C THR A 732 31.82 -8.11 12.20
N PHE A 733 31.39 -9.12 12.95
CA PHE A 733 30.08 -9.75 12.79
C PHE A 733 29.25 -9.48 14.03
N LYS A 734 27.93 -9.42 13.85
CA LYS A 734 27.01 -9.20 14.96
C LYS A 734 27.16 -10.27 16.05
N ASP A 735 27.33 -9.82 17.29
CA ASP A 735 27.62 -10.68 18.46
C ASP A 735 28.77 -11.67 18.20
N GLY A 736 29.73 -11.23 17.39
CA GLY A 736 30.83 -12.05 16.90
C GLY A 736 32.01 -12.12 17.85
N TYR A 737 33.11 -12.65 17.34
CA TYR A 737 34.32 -12.91 18.08
C TYR A 737 35.54 -12.42 17.29
N ILE A 738 36.61 -12.13 18.02
CA ILE A 738 37.96 -12.04 17.48
C ILE A 738 38.77 -13.23 17.99
N GLN A 739 39.53 -13.84 17.09
CA GLN A 739 40.46 -14.91 17.35
C GLN A 739 41.88 -14.53 16.92
N LEU A 740 42.84 -14.77 17.82
CA LEU A 740 44.27 -14.50 17.67
C LEU A 740 45.00 -15.85 17.56
N ASP A 741 45.16 -16.35 16.34
CA ASP A 741 45.55 -17.73 16.04
C ASP A 741 47.08 -17.87 15.93
N ASN A 742 47.77 -17.68 17.05
CA ASN A 742 49.22 -17.78 17.17
C ASN A 742 49.60 -18.65 18.38
N ALA A 743 50.68 -19.41 18.28
CA ALA A 743 51.21 -20.27 19.36
C ALA A 743 51.44 -19.50 20.67
N ILE A 744 51.82 -18.23 20.56
CA ILE A 744 51.81 -17.28 21.67
C ILE A 744 50.79 -16.21 21.31
N THR A 745 49.73 -16.10 22.11
CA THR A 745 48.70 -15.09 21.93
C THR A 745 49.28 -13.68 22.18
N PRO A 746 49.21 -12.76 21.21
CA PRO A 746 49.57 -11.37 21.44
C PRO A 746 48.60 -10.68 22.41
N SER A 747 49.04 -9.56 22.96
CA SER A 747 48.11 -8.61 23.58
C SER A 747 47.55 -7.69 22.50
N THR A 748 46.23 -7.63 22.37
CA THR A 748 45.57 -6.88 21.30
C THR A 748 44.59 -5.89 21.89
N TYR A 749 44.75 -4.63 21.51
CA TYR A 749 43.74 -3.58 21.69
C TYR A 749 42.98 -3.41 20.38
N LEU A 750 41.67 -3.22 20.45
CA LEU A 750 40.86 -2.85 19.30
C LEU A 750 39.60 -2.11 19.73
N GLU A 751 38.98 -1.44 18.76
CA GLU A 751 37.66 -0.86 18.87
C GLU A 751 36.71 -1.52 17.87
N TYR A 752 35.43 -1.62 18.22
CA TYR A 752 34.42 -2.19 17.34
C TYR A 752 33.08 -1.49 17.51
N SER A 753 32.27 -1.55 16.46
CA SER A 753 30.95 -0.94 16.41
C SER A 753 29.95 -1.76 17.24
N THR A 754 29.14 -1.09 18.05
CA THR A 754 28.02 -1.71 18.80
C THR A 754 26.65 -1.16 18.41
N ASN A 755 26.61 -0.28 17.41
CA ASN A 755 25.38 0.27 16.86
C ASN A 755 25.52 0.56 15.35
N ILE A 756 24.40 0.81 14.70
CA ILE A 756 24.35 1.06 13.25
C ILE A 756 25.15 2.30 12.83
N PRO A 757 25.06 3.47 13.52
CA PRO A 757 25.84 4.65 13.15
C PRO A 757 27.36 4.42 13.15
N SER A 758 27.89 3.71 14.14
CA SER A 758 29.32 3.39 14.21
C SER A 758 29.75 2.39 13.15
N ALA A 759 28.93 1.38 12.86
CA ALA A 759 29.18 0.43 11.77
C ALA A 759 29.22 1.14 10.40
N LEU A 760 28.27 2.04 10.14
CA LEU A 760 28.22 2.82 8.90
C LEU A 760 29.39 3.80 8.80
N GLY A 761 29.74 4.46 9.91
CA GLY A 761 30.92 5.32 9.98
C GLY A 761 32.22 4.58 9.70
N GLY A 762 32.32 3.31 10.10
CA GLY A 762 33.41 2.42 9.72
C GLY A 762 33.47 2.18 8.21
N LEU A 763 32.34 1.82 7.59
CA LEU A 763 32.27 1.62 6.14
C LEU A 763 32.71 2.86 5.33
N THR A 764 32.32 4.07 5.76
CA THR A 764 32.78 5.31 5.10
C THR A 764 34.30 5.45 5.17
N LYS A 765 34.93 5.12 6.31
CA LYS A 765 36.39 5.16 6.45
C LYS A 765 37.09 4.15 5.53
N VAL A 766 36.54 2.94 5.36
CA VAL A 766 37.05 1.96 4.37
C VAL A 766 37.05 2.59 2.98
N VAL A 767 35.91 3.17 2.59
CA VAL A 767 35.72 3.75 1.25
C VAL A 767 36.67 4.91 1.02
N ASP A 768 36.87 5.76 2.02
CA ASP A 768 37.84 6.86 1.95
C ASP A 768 39.29 6.36 1.87
N LYS A 769 39.64 5.27 2.59
CA LYS A 769 40.98 4.64 2.57
C LYS A 769 41.28 3.93 1.24
N LEU A 770 40.26 3.45 0.53
CA LEU A 770 40.39 2.87 -0.81
C LEU A 770 40.72 3.92 -1.90
N VAL A 771 40.78 5.21 -1.54
CA VAL A 771 41.32 6.26 -2.40
C VAL A 771 42.82 6.42 -2.11
N ASP A 772 43.69 5.84 -2.96
CA ASP A 772 45.15 6.00 -2.87
C ASP A 772 45.57 7.40 -3.33
N ASP A 773 45.50 8.39 -2.42
CA ASP A 773 45.91 9.77 -2.65
C ASP A 773 47.28 10.05 -2.01
N THR A 774 48.28 10.38 -2.83
CA THR A 774 49.62 10.71 -2.33
C THR A 774 49.69 12.07 -1.63
N GLY A 775 48.62 12.86 -1.67
CA GLY A 775 48.65 14.28 -1.34
C GLY A 775 49.46 15.08 -2.37
N TRP A 776 49.41 16.40 -2.25
CA TRP A 776 50.22 17.29 -3.09
C TRP A 776 51.69 17.28 -2.65
N ILE A 777 52.58 17.00 -3.58
CA ILE A 777 54.04 16.99 -3.42
C ILE A 777 54.62 18.09 -4.31
N ASP A 778 55.54 18.89 -3.80
CA ASP A 778 56.19 19.94 -4.58
C ASP A 778 56.99 19.35 -5.76
N LEU A 779 56.85 19.95 -6.94
CA LEU A 779 57.59 19.56 -8.13
C LEU A 779 58.99 20.17 -8.11
N PRO A 780 60.07 19.37 -8.12
CA PRO A 780 61.42 19.90 -8.27
C PRO A 780 61.56 20.60 -9.64
N LEU A 781 61.88 21.90 -9.60
CA LEU A 781 62.02 22.72 -10.80
C LEU A 781 63.44 22.64 -11.37
N GLU A 782 63.53 22.65 -12.68
CA GLU A 782 64.81 22.70 -13.41
C GLU A 782 65.51 24.06 -13.25
N SER A 783 66.82 24.07 -13.51
CA SER A 783 67.63 25.29 -13.40
C SER A 783 67.12 26.39 -14.34
N GLY A 784 66.97 27.61 -13.81
CA GLY A 784 66.46 28.77 -14.54
C GLY A 784 64.93 28.92 -14.56
N ILE A 785 64.20 27.98 -13.96
CA ILE A 785 62.74 28.05 -13.79
C ILE A 785 62.42 28.61 -12.40
N THR A 786 61.45 29.51 -12.34
CA THR A 786 60.99 30.11 -11.07
C THR A 786 59.47 29.99 -10.91
N ILE A 787 59.01 30.04 -9.66
CA ILE A 787 57.58 30.00 -9.33
C ILE A 787 56.94 31.33 -9.74
N ASP A 788 55.81 31.28 -10.44
CA ASP A 788 54.97 32.46 -10.66
C ASP A 788 54.10 32.74 -9.44
N SER A 789 54.01 34.01 -9.04
CA SER A 789 53.37 34.46 -7.80
C SER A 789 51.90 34.05 -7.74
N GLY A 790 51.60 32.93 -7.09
CA GLY A 790 50.24 32.49 -6.78
C GLY A 790 50.01 30.97 -6.76
N LEU A 791 50.80 30.16 -7.49
CA LEU A 791 50.59 28.70 -7.61
C LEU A 791 51.90 27.91 -7.66
N THR A 792 52.34 27.37 -6.52
CA THR A 792 53.52 26.50 -6.42
C THR A 792 53.34 25.23 -7.28
N PRO A 793 54.26 24.94 -8.21
CA PRO A 793 54.32 23.69 -8.96
C PRO A 793 54.35 22.46 -8.06
N ARG A 794 53.39 21.56 -8.26
CA ARG A 794 53.15 20.38 -7.43
C ARG A 794 52.46 19.28 -8.22
N TYR A 795 52.52 18.06 -7.71
CA TYR A 795 51.87 16.89 -8.29
C TYR A 795 51.29 15.98 -7.20
N ARG A 796 50.28 15.20 -7.55
CA ARG A 796 49.69 14.15 -6.70
C ARG A 796 49.22 12.99 -7.56
N LYS A 797 49.13 11.79 -6.99
CA LYS A 797 48.48 10.65 -7.61
C LYS A 797 47.27 10.27 -6.76
N VAL A 798 46.12 10.14 -7.40
CA VAL A 798 44.88 9.65 -6.81
C VAL A 798 44.49 8.39 -7.57
N ASN A 799 44.60 7.23 -6.93
CA ASN A 799 44.48 5.93 -7.57
C ASN A 799 45.45 5.82 -8.77
N ASN A 800 44.91 5.63 -9.97
CA ASN A 800 45.69 5.53 -11.20
C ASN A 800 45.76 6.84 -11.98
N GLN A 801 45.40 7.97 -11.37
CA GLN A 801 45.40 9.28 -12.03
C GLN A 801 46.40 10.22 -11.36
N VAL A 802 47.33 10.74 -12.13
CA VAL A 802 48.29 11.76 -11.68
C VAL A 802 47.76 13.13 -12.08
N PHE A 803 47.82 14.07 -11.13
CA PHE A 803 47.50 15.47 -11.31
C PHE A 803 48.79 16.27 -11.17
N VAL A 804 48.97 17.25 -12.04
CA VAL A 804 50.03 18.25 -11.97
C VAL A 804 49.34 19.61 -11.93
N ASP A 805 49.81 20.50 -11.06
CA ASP A 805 49.24 21.82 -10.85
C ASP A 805 50.37 22.83 -10.58
N GLY A 806 50.25 24.05 -11.10
CA GLY A 806 51.26 25.08 -10.88
C GLY A 806 51.42 26.09 -12.01
N SER A 807 52.11 27.19 -11.68
CA SER A 807 52.50 28.23 -12.62
C SER A 807 54.00 28.55 -12.48
N VAL A 808 54.69 28.67 -13.62
CA VAL A 808 56.14 28.89 -13.67
C VAL A 808 56.52 30.05 -14.59
N LYS A 809 57.70 30.64 -14.36
CA LYS A 809 58.40 31.61 -15.21
C LYS A 809 59.77 31.07 -15.62
N GLY A 810 60.47 31.78 -16.52
CA GLY A 810 61.80 31.39 -16.99
C GLY A 810 61.81 30.55 -18.27
N ILE A 811 60.71 30.56 -19.04
CA ILE A 811 60.66 29.90 -20.34
C ILE A 811 61.38 30.76 -21.38
N ASP A 812 62.58 30.34 -21.77
CA ASP A 812 63.52 31.07 -22.65
C ASP A 812 63.68 30.47 -24.04
N SER A 813 63.13 29.28 -24.28
CA SER A 813 63.36 28.49 -25.48
C SER A 813 62.27 27.45 -25.71
N LYS A 814 62.23 26.90 -26.93
CA LYS A 814 61.32 25.81 -27.30
C LYS A 814 61.69 24.52 -26.58
N ASN A 815 60.68 23.76 -26.13
CA ASN A 815 60.86 22.50 -25.38
C ASN A 815 61.62 22.69 -24.05
N LYS A 816 61.51 23.87 -23.42
CA LYS A 816 62.13 24.10 -22.11
C LYS A 816 61.52 23.14 -21.09
N VAL A 817 62.35 22.31 -20.48
CA VAL A 817 61.94 21.41 -19.38
C VAL A 817 61.74 22.23 -18.12
N VAL A 818 60.59 22.06 -17.49
CA VAL A 818 60.16 22.75 -16.28
C VAL A 818 60.49 21.94 -15.03
N GLY A 819 60.33 20.62 -15.10
CA GLY A 819 60.58 19.67 -14.04
C GLY A 819 60.39 18.24 -14.53
N ILE A 820 60.70 17.27 -13.67
CA ILE A 820 60.64 15.84 -14.00
C ILE A 820 59.82 15.10 -12.94
N LEU A 821 58.80 14.35 -13.37
CA LEU A 821 58.04 13.48 -12.49
C LEU A 821 58.85 12.23 -12.09
N PRO A 822 58.84 11.82 -10.81
CA PRO A 822 59.53 10.62 -10.37
C PRO A 822 58.86 9.34 -10.89
N VAL A 823 59.61 8.23 -10.90
CA VAL A 823 59.09 6.90 -11.26
C VAL A 823 57.89 6.57 -10.36
N GLY A 824 56.80 6.10 -10.95
CA GLY A 824 55.51 5.91 -10.27
C GLY A 824 54.49 7.05 -10.47
N PHE A 825 54.92 8.19 -11.02
CA PHE A 825 54.06 9.32 -11.38
C PHE A 825 54.14 9.68 -12.88
N ARG A 826 54.86 8.89 -13.68
CA ARG A 826 55.11 9.17 -15.10
C ARG A 826 54.01 8.59 -15.98
N PRO A 827 53.60 9.26 -17.07
CA PRO A 827 52.64 8.70 -18.00
C PRO A 827 53.25 7.50 -18.75
N THR A 828 52.40 6.56 -19.17
CA THR A 828 52.81 5.39 -19.96
C THR A 828 53.11 5.72 -21.42
N SER A 829 52.67 6.89 -21.90
CA SER A 829 52.95 7.41 -23.24
C SER A 829 53.18 8.93 -23.20
N ASN A 830 53.69 9.51 -24.29
CA ASN A 830 53.87 10.96 -24.36
C ASN A 830 52.51 11.65 -24.54
N HIS A 831 52.17 12.57 -23.64
CA HIS A 831 50.93 13.33 -23.69
C HIS A 831 51.21 14.76 -24.16
N TYR A 832 50.35 15.27 -25.03
CA TYR A 832 50.40 16.63 -25.54
C TYR A 832 49.14 17.36 -25.11
N TYR A 833 49.32 18.43 -24.34
CA TYR A 833 48.22 19.25 -23.88
C TYR A 833 48.32 20.60 -24.57
N SER A 834 47.23 21.02 -25.20
CA SER A 834 47.04 22.39 -25.64
C SER A 834 46.46 23.17 -24.46
N GLY A 835 47.20 24.14 -23.90
CA GLY A 835 46.84 24.74 -22.60
C GLY A 835 47.39 26.16 -22.37
N PHE A 836 46.53 26.99 -21.79
CA PHE A 836 46.54 28.46 -21.69
C PHE A 836 47.80 29.11 -21.10
N THR A 837 48.37 30.15 -21.75
CA THR A 837 49.23 31.12 -21.03
C THR A 837 49.17 32.56 -21.55
N ASN A 838 49.75 33.41 -20.71
CA ASN A 838 50.33 34.74 -20.84
C ASN A 838 49.41 35.94 -21.09
N GLY A 839 48.11 35.75 -21.28
CA GLY A 839 47.21 36.86 -21.61
C GLY A 839 47.35 37.39 -23.04
N PHE A 840 48.17 36.75 -23.89
CA PHE A 840 48.45 37.16 -25.27
C PHE A 840 48.51 36.01 -26.32
N SER A 841 48.81 34.74 -25.98
CA SER A 841 48.91 33.62 -26.95
C SER A 841 48.82 32.22 -26.31
N PRO A 842 48.18 31.23 -26.96
CA PRO A 842 48.16 29.85 -26.48
C PRO A 842 49.55 29.20 -26.55
N THR A 843 49.96 28.52 -25.48
CA THR A 843 51.10 27.58 -25.52
C THR A 843 50.61 26.13 -25.55
N ALA A 844 51.51 25.20 -25.82
CA ALA A 844 51.28 23.80 -25.54
C ALA A 844 52.26 23.33 -24.47
N MET A 845 51.96 22.20 -23.85
CA MET A 845 52.88 21.51 -22.95
C MET A 845 52.96 20.04 -23.36
N THR A 846 54.12 19.45 -23.17
CA THR A 846 54.34 18.01 -23.36
C THR A 846 54.72 17.40 -22.03
N LEU A 847 54.08 16.27 -21.73
CA LEU A 847 54.49 15.39 -20.66
C LEU A 847 54.99 14.08 -21.27
N ALA A 848 56.30 13.86 -21.23
CA ALA A 848 56.91 12.69 -21.83
C ALA A 848 56.86 11.48 -20.88
N SER A 849 56.90 10.28 -21.45
CA SER A 849 56.94 8.99 -20.73
C SER A 849 58.14 8.83 -19.79
N ASN A 850 59.21 9.60 -20.00
CA ASN A 850 60.35 9.68 -19.08
C ASN A 850 60.11 10.61 -17.87
N GLY A 851 58.95 11.27 -17.78
CA GLY A 851 58.55 12.18 -16.71
C GLY A 851 58.79 13.67 -17.01
N ASN A 852 59.43 14.04 -18.12
CA ASN A 852 59.74 15.43 -18.42
C ASN A 852 58.48 16.24 -18.69
N ILE A 853 58.32 17.34 -17.96
CA ILE A 853 57.31 18.38 -18.20
C ILE A 853 57.97 19.48 -19.03
N SER A 854 57.54 19.69 -20.27
CA SER A 854 58.14 20.69 -21.16
C SER A 854 57.10 21.66 -21.68
N VAL A 855 57.41 22.96 -21.67
CA VAL A 855 56.58 23.98 -22.31
C VAL A 855 56.98 24.12 -23.78
N GLN A 856 56.01 23.98 -24.66
CA GLN A 856 56.12 24.17 -26.10
C GLN A 856 55.88 25.65 -26.44
N GLY A 857 56.57 26.16 -27.47
CA GLY A 857 56.55 27.58 -27.82
C GLY A 857 55.17 28.16 -28.20
N ASN A 858 55.07 29.49 -28.19
CA ASN A 858 53.94 30.27 -28.71
C ASN A 858 53.97 30.32 -30.26
N TYR A 859 52.87 30.76 -30.88
CA TYR A 859 52.82 31.10 -32.30
C TYR A 859 53.89 32.18 -32.62
N GLY A 860 54.99 31.78 -33.28
CA GLY A 860 56.09 32.67 -33.68
C GLY A 860 57.43 32.52 -32.93
N ASP A 861 57.61 31.49 -32.08
CA ASP A 861 58.87 31.19 -31.37
C ASP A 861 59.47 32.38 -30.56
N GLN A 862 58.61 33.27 -30.06
CA GLN A 862 58.99 34.39 -29.18
C GLN A 862 58.91 33.97 -27.70
N TYR A 863 60.00 34.16 -26.94
CA TYR A 863 60.11 33.77 -25.54
C TYR A 863 60.39 34.97 -24.63
N THR A 864 59.54 35.16 -23.62
CA THR A 864 59.71 36.21 -22.61
C THR A 864 59.77 35.56 -21.24
N ILE A 865 60.95 35.58 -20.61
CA ILE A 865 61.21 34.90 -19.33
C ILE A 865 60.29 35.33 -18.17
N ASN A 866 59.70 36.53 -18.26
CA ASN A 866 58.79 37.07 -17.25
C ASN A 866 57.33 36.62 -17.42
N ASN A 867 56.98 36.03 -18.56
CA ASN A 867 55.64 35.51 -18.79
C ASN A 867 55.47 34.18 -18.07
N PHE A 868 54.30 34.00 -17.45
CA PHE A 868 53.98 32.76 -16.77
C PHE A 868 53.50 31.68 -17.74
N ALA A 869 53.73 30.42 -17.39
CA ALA A 869 53.21 29.23 -18.04
C ALA A 869 52.52 28.33 -17.01
N ILE A 870 51.28 27.96 -17.30
CA ILE A 870 50.48 27.07 -16.44
C ILE A 870 50.76 25.61 -16.83
N ILE A 871 51.05 24.77 -15.85
CA ILE A 871 51.35 23.34 -16.06
C ILE A 871 50.27 22.41 -15.47
N CYS A 872 49.05 22.92 -15.36
CA CYS A 872 47.90 22.19 -14.81
C CYS A 872 47.39 21.12 -15.79
N THR A 873 47.49 19.86 -15.41
CA THR A 873 46.95 18.74 -16.18
C THR A 873 46.66 17.53 -15.30
N ASN A 874 46.04 16.51 -15.88
CA ASN A 874 45.96 15.19 -15.28
C ASN A 874 46.06 14.09 -16.35
N PHE A 875 46.47 12.91 -15.94
CA PHE A 875 46.58 11.73 -16.81
C PHE A 875 46.49 10.44 -16.03
N MET A 876 46.11 9.38 -16.73
CA MET A 876 46.15 8.02 -16.20
C MET A 876 47.55 7.43 -16.35
N ILE A 877 47.97 6.62 -15.38
CA ILE A 877 49.22 5.84 -15.40
C ILE A 877 48.95 4.34 -15.41
#